data_AF-A0A9W4K8G0-F1
#
_entry.id   AF-A0A9W4K8G0-F1
#
_cell.length_a   1.000
_cell.length_b   1.000
_cell.length_c   1.000
_cell.angle_alpha   90.00
_cell.angle_beta   90.00
_cell.angle_gamma   90.00
#
_symmetry.space_group_name_H-M   'P 1'
#
loop_
_entity.id
_entity.type
_entity.pdbx_description
1 polymer ?
#
loop_
_entity_poly.entity_id
_entity_poly.type
_entity_poly.pdbx_seq_one_letter_code
_entity_poly.pdbx_strand_id
1 'polypeptide(L)'
;MLSLWAGAIFLCGYIVIRGFFSPLSTIPGPWYTRFTSWWLKYQEFTANRRESIHRLHKVYGPVVRLGPNEVSFTSLDAIKEIYASGGSGYDKTEYYDLFRQFKIKTMFSTLLKDEHSKRKRIFADRYAMTNIMKEKPMAAIHERAMTFVSKCVEAGQKSVDVYSLLHCYALDCVTHFMFSPGGLRSLSIAEDYEIMHELTYHQSLQKNLLEYYLPSLAPYFPKFLHARSAPKANQYVIDMAAQIKLDGHSLMEKLKRKESNLELMQAAAECKDHMAAGIDTTGDGLCFLMWELSQPQNRCFQHRLYRELTAAPANTPLDSYMYLDAVIKEALRCAPPIPMSLPRYVPAGGREIDGFFVPEYTIVSCQPYSVHRMDDSVFPEPDRFNPDRWLVEEGAAERNRLFFSFATGGRGCTGKNLALVEMKMLLREVYSRYQTTVASDMTASMKLDDQIISSRPKGQSCKLAFTAIENPNTSTHRNPTPPQSSNMAIKPDQSTCRFSKRISFRWLTTPAEETTDTIVMSVKDWYVDLRIETVTGKIDWAIAGQRIVESQEPLRVTFSHELDSHNAFETIDCGTFVPLPNGDALEMGSMPRHDLPGAPDKEYEEVWRELPFREGPEGPKKGLSWVLESDDGDLGSEEGEVTVTKTFIGRIWGTYLALRQMQTHTRQKTPSGDLVVKKSGADVSARREEWESGWKERYLVGEAAGVLPSMVVGFDGEGVGSWKVPGEKVQVQGKTYIVRAFEQIE
;
A
#
# COMPACT_ATOMS: atom_id res chain seq x y z
N MET A 1 49.70 -35.04 0.28
CA MET A 1 50.38 -34.08 1.19
C MET A 1 50.88 -32.86 0.42
N LEU A 2 51.84 -32.97 -0.50
CA LEU A 2 52.33 -31.83 -1.32
C LEU A 2 51.24 -31.10 -2.13
N SER A 3 50.28 -31.84 -2.70
CA SER A 3 49.13 -31.27 -3.43
C SER A 3 48.18 -30.46 -2.54
N LEU A 4 48.00 -30.88 -1.28
CA LEU A 4 47.18 -30.15 -0.30
C LEU A 4 47.86 -28.85 0.14
N TRP A 5 49.19 -28.88 0.35
CA TRP A 5 49.97 -27.69 0.68
C TRP A 5 50.01 -26.69 -0.47
N ALA A 6 50.22 -27.14 -1.71
CA ALA A 6 50.17 -26.28 -2.89
C ALA A 6 48.78 -25.63 -3.07
N GLY A 7 47.70 -26.42 -2.89
CA GLY A 7 46.33 -25.90 -2.91
C GLY A 7 46.06 -24.87 -1.81
N ALA A 8 46.54 -25.12 -0.59
CA ALA A 8 46.40 -24.19 0.53
C ALA A 8 47.17 -22.87 0.29
N ILE A 9 48.40 -22.94 -0.23
CA ILE A 9 49.20 -21.75 -0.58
C ILE A 9 48.52 -20.95 -1.68
N PHE A 10 48.03 -21.61 -2.74
CA PHE A 10 47.30 -20.94 -3.82
C PHE A 10 46.03 -20.25 -3.29
N LEU A 11 45.25 -20.94 -2.46
CA LEU A 11 44.05 -20.37 -1.85
C LEU A 11 44.39 -19.17 -0.94
N CYS A 12 45.43 -19.27 -0.12
CA CYS A 12 45.90 -18.16 0.73
C CYS A 12 46.34 -16.96 -0.11
N GLY A 13 47.14 -17.20 -1.16
CA GLY A 13 47.56 -16.16 -2.11
C GLY A 13 46.37 -15.49 -2.79
N TYR A 14 45.40 -16.28 -3.26
CA TYR A 14 44.16 -15.78 -3.87
C TYR A 14 43.34 -14.90 -2.90
N ILE A 15 43.17 -15.33 -1.65
CA ILE A 15 42.46 -14.56 -0.61
C ILE A 15 43.18 -13.24 -0.32
N VAL A 16 44.51 -13.25 -0.19
CA VAL A 16 45.32 -12.05 0.07
C VAL A 16 45.22 -11.09 -1.11
N ILE A 17 45.42 -11.56 -2.34
CA ILE A 17 45.34 -10.72 -3.55
C ILE A 17 43.94 -10.11 -3.65
N ARG A 18 42.87 -10.92 -3.52
CA ARG A 18 41.50 -10.40 -3.57
C ARG A 18 41.24 -9.37 -2.47
N GLY A 19 41.73 -9.59 -1.25
CA GLY A 19 41.51 -8.67 -0.14
C GLY A 19 42.14 -7.29 -0.32
N PHE A 20 43.30 -7.21 -0.98
CA PHE A 20 44.00 -5.94 -1.21
C PHE A 20 43.67 -5.26 -2.55
N PHE A 21 43.39 -6.04 -3.59
CA PHE A 21 43.19 -5.53 -4.96
C PHE A 21 41.73 -5.56 -5.43
N SER A 22 40.79 -6.00 -4.58
CA SER A 22 39.36 -5.91 -4.90
C SER A 22 38.92 -4.44 -5.05
N PRO A 23 38.01 -4.13 -5.99
CA PRO A 23 37.37 -2.81 -6.05
C PRO A 23 36.65 -2.43 -4.75
N LEU A 24 36.26 -3.40 -3.93
CA LEU A 24 35.63 -3.20 -2.62
C LEU A 24 36.65 -2.86 -1.50
N SER A 25 37.95 -2.80 -1.79
CA SER A 25 39.01 -2.55 -0.80
C SER A 25 38.95 -1.14 -0.19
N THR A 26 38.44 -0.17 -0.97
CA THR A 26 38.24 1.25 -0.61
C THR A 26 37.00 1.47 0.26
N ILE A 27 36.04 0.55 0.24
CA ILE A 27 34.84 0.63 1.08
C ILE A 27 35.22 0.48 2.56
N PRO A 28 34.77 1.40 3.43
CA PRO A 28 35.12 1.37 4.85
C PRO A 28 34.48 0.17 5.56
N GLY A 29 35.14 -0.31 6.61
CA GLY A 29 34.72 -1.47 7.39
C GLY A 29 35.91 -2.16 8.05
N PRO A 30 35.68 -3.11 8.97
CA PRO A 30 36.76 -3.78 9.68
C PRO A 30 37.73 -4.48 8.71
N TRP A 31 39.04 -4.45 9.01
CA TRP A 31 40.07 -4.95 8.08
C TRP A 31 39.87 -6.42 7.68
N TYR A 32 39.37 -7.26 8.60
CA TYR A 32 39.16 -8.69 8.35
C TYR A 32 38.05 -8.96 7.33
N THR A 33 37.12 -8.02 7.12
CA THR A 33 36.05 -8.15 6.12
C THR A 33 36.58 -8.17 4.68
N ARG A 34 37.83 -7.76 4.45
CA ARG A 34 38.51 -7.91 3.14
C ARG A 34 38.75 -9.38 2.79
N PHE A 35 38.95 -10.21 3.80
CA PHE A 35 39.44 -11.58 3.63
C PHE A 35 38.38 -12.63 3.97
N THR A 36 37.42 -12.30 4.84
CA THR A 36 36.44 -13.28 5.31
C THR A 36 35.08 -12.68 5.71
N SER A 37 34.02 -13.47 5.51
CA SER A 37 32.67 -13.22 6.04
C SER A 37 32.36 -14.04 7.31
N TRP A 38 33.31 -14.82 7.84
CA TRP A 38 33.07 -15.70 8.99
C TRP A 38 32.55 -14.98 10.22
N TRP A 39 33.04 -13.78 10.49
CA TRP A 39 32.56 -12.96 11.60
C TRP A 39 31.06 -12.65 11.45
N LEU A 40 30.62 -12.24 10.26
CA LEU A 40 29.23 -11.89 10.01
C LEU A 40 28.32 -13.13 10.16
N LYS A 41 28.75 -14.28 9.63
CA LYS A 41 28.06 -15.56 9.81
C LYS A 41 27.94 -15.92 11.29
N TYR A 42 29.00 -15.75 12.07
CA TYR A 42 28.96 -15.97 13.53
C TYR A 42 27.94 -15.05 14.22
N GLN A 43 27.86 -13.77 13.83
CA GLN A 43 26.84 -12.86 14.36
C GLN A 43 25.42 -13.34 14.01
N GLU A 44 25.21 -13.88 12.82
CA GLU A 44 23.92 -14.44 12.40
C GLU A 44 23.54 -15.71 13.18
N PHE A 45 24.47 -16.65 13.34
CA PHE A 45 24.27 -17.86 14.17
C PHE A 45 23.95 -17.56 15.63
N THR A 46 24.39 -16.39 16.14
CA THR A 46 24.15 -15.96 17.52
C THR A 46 23.01 -14.95 17.66
N ALA A 47 22.21 -14.73 16.62
CA ALA A 47 21.09 -13.77 16.61
C ALA A 47 21.50 -12.32 16.93
N ASN A 48 22.69 -11.90 16.49
CA ASN A 48 23.25 -10.55 16.69
C ASN A 48 23.60 -9.83 15.38
N ARG A 49 23.13 -10.32 14.23
CA ARG A 49 23.50 -9.77 12.92
C ARG A 49 23.05 -8.32 12.78
N ARG A 50 21.78 -8.02 13.08
CA ARG A 50 21.19 -6.67 12.99
C ARG A 50 22.01 -5.66 13.79
N GLU A 51 22.20 -5.96 15.07
CA GLU A 51 22.86 -5.09 16.02
C GLU A 51 24.34 -4.89 15.64
N SER A 52 25.00 -5.94 15.18
CA SER A 52 26.41 -5.86 14.77
C SER A 52 26.60 -5.02 13.51
N ILE A 53 25.74 -5.18 12.50
CA ILE A 53 25.76 -4.32 11.30
C ILE A 53 25.48 -2.86 11.69
N HIS A 54 24.50 -2.62 12.55
CA HIS A 54 24.19 -1.25 13.02
C HIS A 54 25.38 -0.61 13.76
N ARG A 55 26.04 -1.35 14.65
CA ARG A 55 27.27 -0.89 15.32
C ARG A 55 28.38 -0.54 14.32
N LEU A 56 28.52 -1.31 13.23
CA LEU A 56 29.48 -0.95 12.19
C LEU A 56 29.10 0.35 11.48
N HIS A 57 27.82 0.56 11.16
CA HIS A 57 27.38 1.83 10.57
C HIS A 57 27.63 3.03 11.50
N LYS A 58 27.44 2.89 12.82
CA LYS A 58 27.80 3.95 13.78
C LYS A 58 29.30 4.32 13.77
N VAL A 59 30.18 3.39 13.41
CA VAL A 59 31.64 3.60 13.40
C VAL A 59 32.15 4.05 12.04
N TYR A 60 31.65 3.46 10.96
CA TYR A 60 32.20 3.62 9.60
C TYR A 60 31.33 4.50 8.69
N GLY A 61 30.13 4.89 9.13
CA GLY A 61 29.22 5.75 8.38
C GLY A 61 28.16 4.98 7.56
N PRO A 62 27.57 5.63 6.54
CA PRO A 62 26.40 5.11 5.84
C PRO A 62 26.70 3.93 4.90
N VAL A 63 27.97 3.69 4.56
CA VAL A 63 28.42 2.58 3.71
C VAL A 63 29.39 1.71 4.49
N VAL A 64 29.19 0.39 4.53
CA VAL A 64 30.04 -0.53 5.29
C VAL A 64 30.26 -1.84 4.55
N ARG A 65 31.53 -2.25 4.40
CA ARG A 65 31.88 -3.60 3.95
C ARG A 65 31.67 -4.61 5.08
N LEU A 66 30.81 -5.60 4.84
CA LEU A 66 30.50 -6.68 5.79
C LEU A 66 31.32 -7.95 5.54
N GLY A 67 31.78 -8.15 4.31
CA GLY A 67 32.60 -9.28 3.90
C GLY A 67 33.27 -9.05 2.54
N PRO A 68 34.01 -10.03 2.00
CA PRO A 68 34.81 -9.85 0.78
C PRO A 68 33.98 -9.54 -0.47
N ASN A 69 32.67 -9.82 -0.41
CA ASN A 69 31.72 -9.63 -1.50
C ASN A 69 30.36 -9.13 -0.98
N GLU A 70 30.35 -8.43 0.17
CA GLU A 70 29.09 -7.99 0.82
C GLU A 70 29.24 -6.59 1.41
N VAL A 71 28.31 -5.69 1.06
CA VAL A 71 28.28 -4.28 1.46
C VAL A 71 26.89 -3.90 1.97
N SER A 72 26.85 -3.12 3.05
CA SER A 72 25.63 -2.58 3.66
C SER A 72 25.57 -1.07 3.49
N PHE A 73 24.37 -0.56 3.25
CA PHE A 73 24.08 0.86 3.02
C PHE A 73 22.93 1.33 3.92
N THR A 74 22.90 2.64 4.22
CA THR A 74 21.80 3.27 4.97
C THR A 74 21.29 4.57 4.36
N SER A 75 21.86 5.05 3.26
CA SER A 75 21.43 6.28 2.59
C SER A 75 20.12 6.09 1.81
N LEU A 76 19.40 7.19 1.58
CA LEU A 76 18.23 7.18 0.72
C LEU A 76 18.59 6.83 -0.73
N ASP A 77 19.74 7.29 -1.22
CA ASP A 77 20.16 7.06 -2.61
C ASP A 77 20.52 5.60 -2.87
N ALA A 78 21.19 4.94 -1.93
CA ALA A 78 21.41 3.50 -1.99
C ALA A 78 20.08 2.72 -1.96
N ILE A 79 19.08 3.17 -1.18
CA ILE A 79 17.74 2.54 -1.20
C ILE A 79 17.11 2.67 -2.58
N LYS A 80 17.15 3.87 -3.18
CA LYS A 80 16.58 4.11 -4.51
C LYS A 80 17.27 3.27 -5.59
N GLU A 81 18.60 3.18 -5.52
CA GLU A 81 19.42 2.43 -6.48
C GLU A 81 19.17 0.92 -6.37
N ILE A 82 19.24 0.36 -5.15
CA ILE A 82 19.17 -1.09 -4.94
C ILE A 82 17.72 -1.61 -5.11
N TYR A 83 16.72 -0.86 -4.64
CA TYR A 83 15.35 -1.38 -4.50
C TYR A 83 14.30 -0.69 -5.39
N ALA A 84 14.53 0.55 -5.82
CA ALA A 84 13.53 1.36 -6.52
C ALA A 84 13.90 1.61 -8.00
N SER A 85 13.37 2.71 -8.56
CA SER A 85 13.52 3.08 -9.97
C SER A 85 14.95 3.44 -10.38
N GLY A 86 15.84 3.80 -9.44
CA GLY A 86 17.24 4.14 -9.73
C GLY A 86 18.00 3.02 -10.44
N GLY A 87 17.78 1.76 -10.00
CA GLY A 87 18.42 0.58 -10.57
C GLY A 87 17.46 -0.50 -11.12
N SER A 88 16.17 -0.18 -11.26
CA SER A 88 15.06 -1.09 -11.67
C SER A 88 14.79 -2.30 -10.73
N GLY A 89 15.30 -2.26 -9.50
CA GLY A 89 15.17 -3.30 -8.48
C GLY A 89 16.04 -4.52 -8.76
N TYR A 90 17.13 -4.67 -7.99
CA TYR A 90 18.09 -5.75 -8.16
C TYR A 90 17.52 -7.15 -7.87
N ASP A 91 18.24 -8.18 -8.33
CA ASP A 91 17.86 -9.57 -8.08
C ASP A 91 18.17 -10.01 -6.65
N LYS A 92 17.28 -10.84 -6.09
CA LYS A 92 17.45 -11.43 -4.76
C LYS A 92 18.55 -12.48 -4.81
N THR A 93 19.31 -12.60 -3.72
CA THR A 93 20.30 -13.67 -3.56
C THR A 93 19.63 -15.00 -3.18
N GLU A 94 20.37 -16.09 -3.28
CA GLU A 94 19.96 -17.43 -2.84
C GLU A 94 19.62 -17.52 -1.34
N TYR A 95 19.90 -16.49 -0.55
CA TYR A 95 19.37 -16.35 0.82
C TYR A 95 17.86 -16.58 0.90
N TYR A 96 17.12 -16.13 -0.12
CA TYR A 96 15.67 -16.26 -0.15
C TYR A 96 15.18 -17.70 -0.41
N ASP A 97 16.06 -18.65 -0.76
CA ASP A 97 15.71 -20.07 -0.86
C ASP A 97 15.41 -20.72 0.50
N LEU A 98 15.83 -20.08 1.60
CA LEU A 98 15.42 -20.46 2.97
C LEU A 98 13.91 -20.40 3.20
N PHE A 99 13.17 -19.67 2.34
CA PHE A 99 11.74 -19.41 2.50
C PHE A 99 10.87 -20.18 1.50
N ARG A 100 11.42 -21.23 0.87
CA ARG A 100 10.63 -22.13 0.02
C ARG A 100 9.59 -22.88 0.85
N GLN A 101 8.36 -22.92 0.39
CA GLN A 101 7.27 -23.67 1.03
C GLN A 101 7.03 -24.96 0.26
N PHE A 102 6.98 -26.10 0.96
CA PHE A 102 6.87 -27.42 0.32
C PHE A 102 7.97 -27.69 -0.74
N LYS A 103 9.16 -27.09 -0.54
CA LYS A 103 10.29 -27.07 -1.51
C LYS A 103 9.99 -26.34 -2.84
N ILE A 104 8.85 -25.66 -2.93
CA ILE A 104 8.42 -24.84 -4.05
C ILE A 104 8.79 -23.37 -3.77
N LYS A 105 9.30 -22.66 -4.79
CA LYS A 105 9.48 -21.21 -4.72
C LYS A 105 8.10 -20.54 -4.77
N THR A 106 7.89 -19.54 -3.92
CA THR A 106 6.72 -18.65 -3.84
C THR A 106 7.08 -17.29 -4.43
N MET A 107 6.13 -16.34 -4.46
CA MET A 107 6.45 -14.97 -4.85
C MET A 107 7.59 -14.38 -4.00
N PHE A 108 7.59 -14.60 -2.68
CA PHE A 108 8.64 -14.10 -1.79
C PHE A 108 10.02 -14.71 -2.07
N SER A 109 10.10 -16.01 -2.35
CA SER A 109 11.36 -16.72 -2.61
C SER A 109 11.78 -16.73 -4.09
N THR A 110 11.04 -16.05 -4.97
CA THR A 110 11.42 -15.88 -6.38
C THR A 110 12.57 -14.88 -6.53
N LEU A 111 13.66 -15.34 -7.15
CA LEU A 111 14.94 -14.62 -7.17
C LEU A 111 14.97 -13.51 -8.22
N LEU A 112 14.57 -13.83 -9.46
CA LEU A 112 14.62 -12.91 -10.60
C LEU A 112 13.45 -11.92 -10.59
N LYS A 113 13.72 -10.65 -10.92
CA LYS A 113 12.74 -9.56 -10.78
C LYS A 113 11.55 -9.70 -11.71
N ASP A 114 11.80 -10.17 -12.94
CA ASP A 114 10.75 -10.31 -13.96
C ASP A 114 9.80 -11.45 -13.62
N GLU A 115 10.34 -12.59 -13.17
CA GLU A 115 9.56 -13.72 -12.67
C GLU A 115 8.72 -13.32 -11.44
N HIS A 116 9.35 -12.61 -10.50
CA HIS A 116 8.67 -12.10 -9.31
C HIS A 116 7.52 -11.15 -9.69
N SER A 117 7.74 -10.23 -10.62
CA SER A 117 6.71 -9.30 -11.11
C SER A 117 5.54 -10.02 -11.77
N LYS A 118 5.81 -10.99 -12.66
CA LYS A 118 4.78 -11.85 -13.27
C LYS A 118 3.95 -12.57 -12.20
N ARG A 119 4.63 -13.14 -11.21
CA ARG A 119 3.99 -13.91 -10.14
C ARG A 119 3.14 -13.05 -9.20
N LYS A 120 3.66 -11.90 -8.77
CA LYS A 120 2.93 -10.92 -7.95
C LYS A 120 1.65 -10.44 -8.63
N ARG A 121 1.69 -10.20 -9.95
CA ARG A 121 0.52 -9.75 -10.73
C ARG A 121 -0.67 -10.70 -10.67
N ILE A 122 -0.46 -12.00 -10.41
CA ILE A 122 -1.53 -13.01 -10.33
C ILE A 122 -2.53 -12.66 -9.22
N PHE A 123 -2.07 -12.11 -8.10
CA PHE A 123 -2.90 -11.92 -6.90
C PHE A 123 -2.78 -10.53 -6.26
N ALA A 124 -2.03 -9.61 -6.87
CA ALA A 124 -1.86 -8.25 -6.34
C ALA A 124 -3.20 -7.52 -6.14
N ASP A 125 -4.22 -7.81 -6.95
CA ASP A 125 -5.55 -7.22 -6.81
C ASP A 125 -6.16 -7.52 -5.44
N ARG A 126 -5.98 -8.72 -4.89
CA ARG A 126 -6.50 -9.09 -3.56
C ARG A 126 -5.96 -8.20 -2.44
N TYR A 127 -4.73 -7.71 -2.61
CA TYR A 127 -4.02 -6.85 -1.66
C TYR A 127 -4.20 -5.35 -1.93
N ALA A 128 -4.94 -4.97 -2.97
CA ALA A 128 -5.30 -3.58 -3.20
C ALA A 128 -6.22 -3.07 -2.08
N MET A 129 -6.00 -1.82 -1.65
CA MET A 129 -6.79 -1.21 -0.56
C MET A 129 -8.30 -1.27 -0.86
N THR A 130 -8.70 -1.06 -2.11
CA THR A 130 -10.10 -1.15 -2.58
C THR A 130 -10.75 -2.51 -2.36
N ASN A 131 -9.98 -3.61 -2.34
CA ASN A 131 -10.50 -4.95 -2.05
C ASN A 131 -10.50 -5.27 -0.55
N ILE A 132 -9.50 -4.78 0.19
CA ILE A 132 -9.41 -4.97 1.65
C ILE A 132 -10.49 -4.15 2.37
N MET A 133 -10.80 -2.95 1.90
CA MET A 133 -11.79 -2.05 2.52
C MET A 133 -13.24 -2.46 2.24
N LYS A 134 -13.49 -3.56 1.53
CA LYS A 134 -14.84 -4.09 1.31
C LYS A 134 -15.47 -4.55 2.62
N GLU A 135 -16.79 -4.50 2.67
CA GLU A 135 -17.59 -4.80 3.87
C GLU A 135 -17.23 -6.16 4.50
N LYS A 136 -17.16 -7.24 3.70
CA LYS A 136 -16.88 -8.60 4.22
C LYS A 136 -15.49 -8.72 4.88
N PRO A 137 -14.36 -8.40 4.21
CA PRO A 137 -13.06 -8.40 4.87
C PRO A 137 -13.00 -7.49 6.09
N MET A 138 -13.55 -6.26 6.00
CA MET A 138 -13.56 -5.32 7.12
C MET A 138 -14.34 -5.83 8.33
N ALA A 139 -15.51 -6.44 8.11
CA ALA A 139 -16.31 -7.04 9.16
C ALA A 139 -15.56 -8.19 9.85
N ALA A 140 -14.87 -9.02 9.08
CA ALA A 140 -14.09 -10.14 9.60
C ALA A 140 -12.88 -9.68 10.45
N ILE A 141 -12.18 -8.62 10.03
CA ILE A 141 -11.08 -8.02 10.79
C ILE A 141 -11.62 -7.39 12.08
N HIS A 142 -12.73 -6.66 12.01
CA HIS A 142 -13.38 -6.05 13.16
C HIS A 142 -13.87 -7.09 14.18
N GLU A 143 -14.49 -8.19 13.73
CA GLU A 143 -14.91 -9.30 14.60
C GLU A 143 -13.74 -9.89 15.39
N ARG A 144 -12.59 -10.10 14.73
CA ARG A 144 -11.37 -10.62 15.36
C ARG A 144 -10.76 -9.61 16.33
N ALA A 145 -10.79 -8.32 16.00
CA ALA A 145 -10.35 -7.26 16.90
C ALA A 145 -11.21 -7.21 18.17
N MET A 146 -12.53 -7.35 18.03
CA MET A 146 -13.44 -7.42 19.18
C MET A 146 -13.25 -8.69 20.00
N THR A 147 -12.96 -9.83 19.35
CA THR A 147 -12.63 -11.08 20.05
C THR A 147 -11.34 -10.93 20.87
N PHE A 148 -10.31 -10.29 20.31
CA PHE A 148 -9.08 -9.96 21.03
C PHE A 148 -9.38 -9.08 22.25
N VAL A 149 -10.18 -8.03 22.09
CA VAL A 149 -10.58 -7.14 23.19
C VAL A 149 -11.31 -7.92 24.28
N SER A 150 -12.25 -8.80 23.93
CA SER A 150 -12.95 -9.67 24.89
C SER A 150 -11.97 -10.51 25.70
N LYS A 151 -11.00 -11.15 25.03
CA LYS A 151 -9.97 -11.97 25.69
C LYS A 151 -9.10 -11.18 26.66
N CYS A 152 -8.77 -9.93 26.32
CA CYS A 152 -8.02 -9.05 27.22
C CYS A 152 -8.82 -8.66 28.48
N VAL A 153 -10.13 -8.53 28.35
CA VAL A 153 -11.01 -8.11 29.47
C VAL A 153 -11.40 -9.30 30.36
N GLU A 154 -11.59 -10.49 29.79
CA GLU A 154 -11.83 -11.75 30.51
C GLU A 154 -10.68 -12.11 31.46
N ALA A 155 -9.44 -11.71 31.13
CA ALA A 155 -8.22 -11.99 31.90
C ALA A 155 -8.07 -11.13 33.19
N GLY A 156 -9.15 -10.50 33.68
CA GLY A 156 -9.18 -9.81 34.97
C GLY A 156 -8.42 -8.48 35.00
N GLN A 157 -8.14 -7.88 33.83
CA GLN A 157 -7.58 -6.53 33.62
C GLN A 157 -6.19 -6.22 34.23
N LYS A 158 -5.66 -7.06 35.11
CA LYS A 158 -4.42 -6.79 35.87
C LYS A 158 -3.14 -7.24 35.15
N SER A 159 -3.21 -8.31 34.37
CA SER A 159 -2.06 -8.83 33.63
C SER A 159 -2.53 -9.75 32.51
N VAL A 160 -2.34 -9.31 31.26
CA VAL A 160 -2.71 -10.04 30.05
C VAL A 160 -1.47 -10.16 29.19
N ASP A 161 -1.06 -11.39 28.88
CA ASP A 161 0.01 -11.59 27.90
C ASP A 161 -0.54 -11.37 26.49
N VAL A 162 -0.33 -10.17 25.96
CA VAL A 162 -0.82 -9.80 24.63
C VAL A 162 0.02 -10.40 23.52
N TYR A 163 1.23 -10.91 23.79
CA TYR A 163 2.09 -11.48 22.74
C TYR A 163 1.39 -12.64 22.01
N SER A 164 0.90 -13.64 22.75
CA SER A 164 0.21 -14.79 22.14
C SER A 164 -1.12 -14.37 21.48
N LEU A 165 -1.88 -13.49 22.13
CA LEU A 165 -3.18 -13.02 21.61
C LEU A 165 -3.02 -12.23 20.31
N LEU A 166 -1.97 -11.42 20.18
CA LEU A 166 -1.69 -10.63 18.97
C LEU A 166 -1.30 -11.53 17.80
N HIS A 167 -0.55 -12.60 18.05
CA HIS A 167 -0.23 -13.59 17.03
C HIS A 167 -1.47 -14.41 16.62
N CYS A 168 -2.36 -14.74 17.58
CA CYS A 168 -3.66 -15.33 17.24
C CYS A 168 -4.51 -14.40 16.37
N TYR A 169 -4.60 -13.11 16.74
CA TYR A 169 -5.33 -12.11 15.96
C TYR A 169 -4.80 -12.02 14.53
N ALA A 170 -3.48 -11.86 14.37
CA ALA A 170 -2.84 -11.78 13.05
C ALA A 170 -3.06 -13.06 12.22
N LEU A 171 -2.93 -14.23 12.86
CA LEU A 171 -3.16 -15.52 12.20
C LEU A 171 -4.62 -15.68 11.74
N ASP A 172 -5.57 -15.33 12.59
CA ASP A 172 -7.00 -15.43 12.31
C ASP A 172 -7.39 -14.49 11.16
N CYS A 173 -6.82 -13.28 11.12
CA CYS A 173 -7.04 -12.33 10.02
C CYS A 173 -6.46 -12.83 8.70
N VAL A 174 -5.18 -13.21 8.67
CA VAL A 174 -4.53 -13.63 7.42
C VAL A 174 -5.12 -14.93 6.87
N THR A 175 -5.45 -15.90 7.71
CA THR A 175 -6.04 -17.18 7.26
C THR A 175 -7.45 -17.00 6.75
N HIS A 176 -8.23 -16.09 7.32
CA HIS A 176 -9.53 -15.73 6.78
C HIS A 176 -9.40 -15.02 5.42
N PHE A 177 -8.48 -14.05 5.30
CA PHE A 177 -8.19 -13.41 4.01
C PHE A 177 -7.83 -14.45 2.93
N MET A 178 -7.09 -15.49 3.30
CA MET A 178 -6.68 -16.54 2.35
C MET A 178 -7.80 -17.51 1.99
N PHE A 179 -8.62 -17.90 2.96
CA PHE A 179 -9.50 -19.06 2.86
C PHE A 179 -10.97 -18.80 3.19
N SER A 180 -11.44 -17.54 3.22
CA SER A 180 -12.85 -17.20 3.46
C SER A 180 -13.81 -18.07 2.64
N PRO A 181 -14.92 -18.57 3.20
CA PRO A 181 -15.45 -18.29 4.54
C PRO A 181 -14.77 -19.08 5.67
N GLY A 182 -13.76 -19.90 5.36
CA GLY A 182 -12.90 -20.56 6.34
C GLY A 182 -11.89 -19.61 7.00
N GLY A 183 -10.77 -20.18 7.44
CA GLY A 183 -9.77 -19.49 8.27
C GLY A 183 -9.74 -20.05 9.69
N LEU A 184 -8.65 -19.77 10.41
CA LEU A 184 -8.50 -20.17 11.80
C LEU A 184 -9.22 -19.19 12.74
N ARG A 185 -9.53 -19.66 13.94
CA ARG A 185 -10.07 -18.90 15.08
C ARG A 185 -9.26 -19.20 16.34
N SER A 186 -7.94 -19.07 16.25
CA SER A 186 -6.95 -19.31 17.30
C SER A 186 -7.12 -18.44 18.55
N LEU A 187 -7.87 -17.32 18.47
CA LEU A 187 -8.28 -16.56 19.66
C LEU A 187 -9.31 -17.29 20.54
N SER A 188 -10.06 -18.24 19.98
CA SER A 188 -11.20 -18.89 20.64
C SER A 188 -11.15 -20.42 20.63
N ILE A 189 -10.38 -21.02 19.73
CA ILE A 189 -10.29 -22.47 19.53
C ILE A 189 -8.88 -22.95 19.88
N ALA A 190 -8.78 -23.93 20.78
CA ALA A 190 -7.50 -24.43 21.29
C ALA A 190 -6.69 -25.17 20.22
N GLU A 191 -7.34 -25.93 19.34
CA GLU A 191 -6.70 -26.64 18.24
C GLU A 191 -6.07 -25.68 17.22
N ASP A 192 -6.71 -24.53 16.98
CA ASP A 192 -6.19 -23.48 16.10
C ASP A 192 -5.04 -22.71 16.78
N TYR A 193 -5.13 -22.51 18.10
CA TYR A 193 -4.03 -21.95 18.92
C TYR A 193 -2.76 -22.78 18.81
N GLU A 194 -2.88 -24.11 18.75
CA GLU A 194 -1.73 -24.99 18.56
C GLU A 194 -0.99 -24.78 17.22
N ILE A 195 -1.71 -24.35 16.18
CA ILE A 195 -1.11 -23.97 14.88
C ILE A 195 -0.36 -22.65 15.01
N MET A 196 -0.96 -21.65 15.68
CA MET A 196 -0.29 -20.38 16.01
C MET A 196 1.00 -20.65 16.79
N HIS A 197 0.90 -21.48 17.85
CA HIS A 197 2.02 -21.79 18.71
C HIS A 197 3.19 -22.46 17.96
N GLU A 198 2.89 -23.41 17.06
CA GLU A 198 3.88 -24.07 16.21
C GLU A 198 4.64 -23.09 15.30
N LEU A 199 3.97 -22.05 14.80
CA LEU A 199 4.57 -21.06 13.90
C LEU A 199 5.41 -20.03 14.67
N THR A 200 4.84 -19.45 15.73
CA THR A 200 5.42 -18.27 16.39
C THR A 200 6.50 -18.59 17.42
N TYR A 201 6.38 -19.69 18.17
CA TYR A 201 7.32 -20.01 19.27
C TYR A 201 8.53 -20.83 18.83
N HIS A 202 8.62 -21.16 17.53
CA HIS A 202 9.69 -22.00 17.04
C HIS A 202 11.06 -21.29 17.05
N GLN A 203 12.13 -22.05 17.27
CA GLN A 203 13.52 -21.61 17.15
C GLN A 203 14.24 -22.47 16.11
N SER A 204 14.26 -22.00 14.86
CA SER A 204 14.93 -22.67 13.74
C SER A 204 16.12 -21.93 13.17
N LEU A 205 16.47 -20.74 13.69
CA LEU A 205 17.50 -19.88 13.11
C LEU A 205 18.79 -20.64 12.80
N GLN A 206 19.44 -21.22 13.81
CA GLN A 206 20.73 -21.90 13.62
C GLN A 206 20.63 -23.11 12.69
N LYS A 207 19.51 -23.82 12.73
CA LYS A 207 19.28 -25.02 11.90
C LYS A 207 19.12 -24.67 10.43
N ASN A 208 18.34 -23.61 10.15
CA ASN A 208 18.19 -23.07 8.80
C ASN A 208 19.52 -22.52 8.27
N LEU A 209 20.28 -21.79 9.08
CA LEU A 209 21.59 -21.26 8.68
C LEU A 209 22.61 -22.37 8.42
N LEU A 210 22.56 -23.47 9.18
CA LEU A 210 23.43 -24.63 8.96
C LEU A 210 23.18 -25.25 7.58
N GLU A 211 21.91 -25.47 7.23
CA GLU A 211 21.53 -25.97 5.90
C GLU A 211 21.89 -25.00 4.77
N TYR A 212 21.73 -23.69 5.01
CA TYR A 212 22.07 -22.65 4.02
C TYR A 212 23.57 -22.53 3.77
N TYR A 213 24.40 -22.53 4.82
CA TYR A 213 25.84 -22.34 4.67
C TYR A 213 26.60 -23.61 4.31
N LEU A 214 26.08 -24.78 4.65
CA LEU A 214 26.72 -26.08 4.39
C LEU A 214 25.76 -27.06 3.68
N PRO A 215 25.17 -26.70 2.53
CA PRO A 215 24.10 -27.49 1.91
C PRO A 215 24.57 -28.88 1.48
N SER A 216 25.83 -29.03 1.06
CA SER A 216 26.41 -30.33 0.67
C SER A 216 26.70 -31.25 1.85
N LEU A 217 26.88 -30.69 3.06
CA LEU A 217 27.16 -31.46 4.27
C LEU A 217 25.89 -31.69 5.10
N ALA A 218 24.89 -30.83 4.95
CA ALA A 218 23.64 -30.88 5.68
C ALA A 218 22.96 -32.27 5.68
N PRO A 219 22.87 -33.02 4.56
CA PRO A 219 22.22 -34.34 4.53
C PRO A 219 22.89 -35.39 5.43
N TYR A 220 24.14 -35.19 5.82
CA TYR A 220 24.89 -36.09 6.69
C TYR A 220 24.78 -35.70 8.18
N PHE A 221 24.18 -34.56 8.49
CA PHE A 221 23.96 -34.15 9.88
C PHE A 221 22.82 -34.94 10.52
N PRO A 222 22.87 -35.17 11.84
CA PRO A 222 21.76 -35.78 12.56
C PRO A 222 20.45 -35.00 12.39
N LYS A 223 19.30 -35.70 12.30
CA LYS A 223 17.95 -35.12 12.14
C LYS A 223 17.62 -33.96 13.10
N PHE A 224 18.16 -33.94 14.32
CA PHE A 224 17.90 -32.87 15.29
C PHE A 224 18.54 -31.53 14.92
N LEU A 225 19.57 -31.53 14.06
CA LEU A 225 20.24 -30.33 13.51
C LEU A 225 19.52 -29.75 12.28
N HIS A 226 18.57 -30.49 11.70
CA HIS A 226 17.78 -30.01 10.58
C HIS A 226 16.66 -29.07 11.02
N ALA A 227 16.30 -28.15 10.14
CA ALA A 227 15.15 -27.28 10.36
C ALA A 227 13.88 -28.14 10.50
N ARG A 228 13.12 -27.89 11.57
CA ARG A 228 11.85 -28.61 11.81
C ARG A 228 10.81 -28.12 10.80
N SER A 229 10.03 -29.04 10.24
CA SER A 229 8.80 -28.70 9.52
C SER A 229 7.74 -28.18 10.49
N ALA A 230 6.76 -27.43 9.99
CA ALA A 230 5.55 -27.05 10.73
C ALA A 230 4.39 -27.96 10.28
N PRO A 231 4.33 -29.23 10.73
CA PRO A 231 3.39 -30.22 10.20
C PRO A 231 1.93 -29.82 10.37
N LYS A 232 1.53 -29.21 11.50
CA LYS A 232 0.13 -28.80 11.71
C LYS A 232 -0.26 -27.70 10.73
N ALA A 233 0.58 -26.67 10.60
CA ALA A 233 0.33 -25.58 9.68
C ALA A 233 0.41 -26.02 8.20
N ASN A 234 1.33 -26.93 7.87
CA ASN A 234 1.45 -27.51 6.53
C ASN A 234 0.21 -28.29 6.14
N GLN A 235 -0.26 -29.17 7.03
CA GLN A 235 -1.45 -29.97 6.80
C GLN A 235 -2.68 -29.09 6.64
N TYR A 236 -2.86 -28.10 7.54
CA TYR A 236 -3.95 -27.13 7.45
C TYR A 236 -4.00 -26.43 6.09
N VAL A 237 -2.87 -25.89 5.60
CA VAL A 237 -2.85 -25.19 4.31
C VAL A 237 -3.15 -26.13 3.15
N ILE A 238 -2.63 -27.36 3.17
CA ILE A 238 -2.92 -28.36 2.12
C ILE A 238 -4.41 -28.71 2.12
N ASP A 239 -4.99 -28.94 3.29
CA ASP A 239 -6.41 -29.29 3.43
C ASP A 239 -7.31 -28.14 2.97
N MET A 240 -7.03 -26.91 3.41
CA MET A 240 -7.78 -25.71 2.97
C MET A 240 -7.61 -25.46 1.47
N ALA A 241 -6.40 -25.65 0.93
CA ALA A 241 -6.16 -25.54 -0.50
C ALA A 241 -6.98 -26.58 -1.28
N ALA A 242 -7.21 -27.78 -0.77
CA ALA A 242 -8.01 -28.80 -1.44
C ALA A 242 -9.54 -28.54 -1.43
N GLN A 243 -10.04 -27.64 -0.58
CA GLN A 243 -11.48 -27.38 -0.45
C GLN A 243 -12.12 -26.76 -1.70
N ILE A 244 -13.33 -27.21 -2.06
CA ILE A 244 -14.01 -26.80 -3.31
C ILE A 244 -14.77 -25.48 -3.16
N LYS A 245 -15.24 -25.13 -1.96
CA LYS A 245 -16.14 -23.99 -1.73
C LYS A 245 -15.43 -22.88 -0.95
N LEU A 246 -14.85 -21.94 -1.68
CA LEU A 246 -14.26 -20.71 -1.15
C LEU A 246 -15.06 -19.51 -1.64
N ASP A 247 -14.99 -18.41 -0.90
CA ASP A 247 -15.56 -17.16 -1.34
C ASP A 247 -14.74 -16.58 -2.49
N GLY A 248 -15.43 -16.01 -3.48
CA GLY A 248 -14.83 -15.37 -4.66
C GLY A 248 -13.85 -14.23 -4.36
N HIS A 249 -13.84 -13.71 -3.12
CA HIS A 249 -12.93 -12.67 -2.68
C HIS A 249 -11.63 -13.20 -2.05
N SER A 250 -11.58 -14.46 -1.60
CA SER A 250 -10.43 -15.07 -0.93
C SER A 250 -9.19 -15.16 -1.84
N LEU A 251 -7.99 -15.17 -1.25
CA LEU A 251 -6.74 -15.34 -2.00
C LEU A 251 -6.69 -16.70 -2.70
N MET A 252 -7.03 -17.78 -1.99
CA MET A 252 -6.93 -19.13 -2.53
C MET A 252 -7.86 -19.32 -3.74
N GLU A 253 -9.07 -18.75 -3.71
CA GLU A 253 -9.97 -18.79 -4.87
C GLU A 253 -9.40 -18.05 -6.08
N LYS A 254 -8.71 -16.92 -5.86
CA LYS A 254 -7.99 -16.21 -6.93
C LYS A 254 -6.84 -17.06 -7.50
N LEU A 255 -6.10 -17.77 -6.66
CA LEU A 255 -4.97 -18.61 -7.08
C LEU A 255 -5.41 -19.87 -7.82
N LYS A 256 -6.62 -20.39 -7.58
CA LYS A 256 -7.16 -21.57 -8.26
C LYS A 256 -7.70 -21.32 -9.67
N ARG A 257 -7.97 -20.06 -10.03
CA ARG A 257 -8.57 -19.76 -11.34
C ARG A 257 -7.62 -20.14 -12.46
N LYS A 258 -8.16 -20.57 -13.60
CA LYS A 258 -7.36 -21.05 -14.73
C LYS A 258 -6.34 -20.00 -15.21
N GLU A 259 -6.66 -18.72 -15.11
CA GLU A 259 -5.79 -17.62 -15.51
C GLU A 259 -4.52 -17.50 -14.66
N SER A 260 -4.48 -18.12 -13.48
CA SER A 260 -3.28 -18.13 -12.62
C SER A 260 -2.17 -19.04 -13.15
N ASN A 261 -2.52 -20.07 -13.93
CA ASN A 261 -1.61 -21.14 -14.38
C ASN A 261 -0.81 -21.81 -13.23
N LEU A 262 -1.39 -21.89 -12.02
CA LEU A 262 -0.75 -22.53 -10.88
C LEU A 262 -1.34 -23.92 -10.60
N GLU A 263 -0.47 -24.89 -10.36
CA GLU A 263 -0.88 -26.18 -9.80
C GLU A 263 -1.34 -26.01 -8.34
N LEU A 264 -2.19 -26.93 -7.87
CA LEU A 264 -2.76 -26.87 -6.52
C LEU A 264 -1.70 -26.72 -5.43
N MET A 265 -0.59 -27.48 -5.53
CA MET A 265 0.49 -27.40 -4.55
C MET A 265 1.30 -26.10 -4.65
N GLN A 266 1.36 -25.46 -5.82
CA GLN A 266 1.97 -24.15 -5.97
C GLN A 266 1.10 -23.07 -5.33
N ALA A 267 -0.22 -23.13 -5.52
CA ALA A 267 -1.17 -22.25 -4.84
C ALA A 267 -1.14 -22.45 -3.32
N ALA A 268 -1.07 -23.70 -2.85
CA ALA A 268 -0.90 -24.01 -1.43
C ALA A 268 0.42 -23.45 -0.88
N ALA A 269 1.52 -23.55 -1.65
CA ALA A 269 2.81 -22.97 -1.27
C ALA A 269 2.72 -21.44 -1.09
N GLU A 270 2.04 -20.73 -2.00
CA GLU A 270 1.79 -19.28 -1.85
C GLU A 270 1.00 -18.98 -0.57
N CYS A 271 -0.11 -19.68 -0.33
CA CYS A 271 -0.88 -19.47 0.88
C CYS A 271 -0.06 -19.77 2.14
N LYS A 272 0.81 -20.78 2.13
CA LYS A 272 1.69 -21.09 3.27
C LYS A 272 2.69 -19.97 3.55
N ASP A 273 3.25 -19.37 2.51
CA ASP A 273 4.18 -18.24 2.61
C ASP A 273 3.47 -16.99 3.12
N HIS A 274 2.28 -16.70 2.60
CA HIS A 274 1.45 -15.58 3.04
C HIS A 274 0.97 -15.74 4.49
N MET A 275 0.61 -16.96 4.91
CA MET A 275 0.30 -17.31 6.30
C MET A 275 1.46 -17.00 7.23
N ALA A 276 2.67 -17.45 6.88
CA ALA A 276 3.88 -17.25 7.68
C ALA A 276 4.32 -15.77 7.71
N ALA A 277 4.15 -15.05 6.60
CA ALA A 277 4.46 -13.64 6.53
C ALA A 277 3.47 -12.78 7.34
N GLY A 278 2.17 -13.14 7.36
CA GLY A 278 1.13 -12.33 8.01
C GLY A 278 1.00 -12.52 9.53
N ILE A 279 1.49 -13.63 10.09
CA ILE A 279 1.39 -13.91 11.53
C ILE A 279 2.42 -13.11 12.35
N ASP A 280 3.69 -13.48 12.27
CA ASP A 280 4.73 -12.94 13.15
C ASP A 280 4.96 -11.44 12.87
N THR A 281 4.83 -10.99 11.62
CA THR A 281 5.11 -9.58 11.30
C THR A 281 4.08 -8.62 11.88
N THR A 282 2.78 -8.89 11.69
CA THR A 282 1.70 -8.07 12.27
C THR A 282 1.64 -8.26 13.79
N GLY A 283 1.78 -9.50 14.27
CA GLY A 283 1.79 -9.84 15.70
C GLY A 283 2.90 -9.13 16.48
N ASP A 284 4.16 -9.24 16.03
CA ASP A 284 5.30 -8.57 16.65
C ASP A 284 5.22 -7.05 16.52
N GLY A 285 4.80 -6.53 15.35
CA GLY A 285 4.63 -5.10 15.13
C GLY A 285 3.63 -4.48 16.11
N LEU A 286 2.47 -5.12 16.30
CA LEU A 286 1.48 -4.71 17.30
C LEU A 286 2.01 -4.88 18.73
N CYS A 287 2.77 -5.94 19.00
CA CYS A 287 3.30 -6.22 20.33
C CYS A 287 4.24 -5.12 20.79
N PHE A 288 5.21 -4.74 19.95
CA PHE A 288 6.12 -3.62 20.24
C PHE A 288 5.38 -2.29 20.32
N LEU A 289 4.41 -2.04 19.45
CA LEU A 289 3.61 -0.82 19.48
C LEU A 289 2.84 -0.68 20.79
N MET A 290 2.10 -1.72 21.20
CA MET A 290 1.32 -1.70 22.44
C MET A 290 2.24 -1.62 23.67
N TRP A 291 3.41 -2.26 23.62
CA TRP A 291 4.45 -2.12 24.64
C TRP A 291 4.92 -0.67 24.78
N GLU A 292 5.25 0.00 23.67
CA GLU A 292 5.71 1.39 23.65
C GLU A 292 4.63 2.33 24.18
N LEU A 293 3.37 2.21 23.73
CA LEU A 293 2.27 3.02 24.23
C LEU A 293 2.01 2.81 25.73
N SER A 294 2.28 1.61 26.25
CA SER A 294 2.05 1.26 27.66
C SER A 294 3.17 1.73 28.59
N GLN A 295 4.27 2.25 28.06
CA GLN A 295 5.36 2.78 28.87
C GLN A 295 4.95 4.05 29.62
N PRO A 296 5.38 4.25 30.88
CA PRO A 296 5.08 5.46 31.64
C PRO A 296 5.43 6.77 30.91
N GLN A 297 6.58 6.82 30.23
CA GLN A 297 7.05 7.98 29.50
C GLN A 297 6.23 8.32 28.24
N ASN A 298 5.47 7.35 27.70
CA ASN A 298 4.71 7.49 26.46
C ASN A 298 3.20 7.66 26.71
N ARG A 299 2.78 7.80 27.97
CA ARG A 299 1.35 7.99 28.35
C ARG A 299 0.70 9.18 27.65
N CYS A 300 1.45 10.26 27.39
CA CYS A 300 0.93 11.41 26.66
C CYS A 300 0.51 11.05 25.23
N PHE A 301 1.27 10.20 24.55
CA PHE A 301 0.96 9.74 23.20
C PHE A 301 -0.26 8.83 23.20
N GLN A 302 -0.37 7.93 24.18
CA GLN A 302 -1.56 7.09 24.35
C GLN A 302 -2.82 7.93 24.61
N HIS A 303 -2.73 8.96 25.46
CA HIS A 303 -3.85 9.86 25.73
C HIS A 303 -4.24 10.69 24.50
N ARG A 304 -3.26 11.18 23.72
CA ARG A 304 -3.53 11.89 22.46
C ARG A 304 -4.22 10.98 21.44
N LEU A 305 -3.81 9.71 21.35
CA LEU A 305 -4.46 8.71 20.52
C LEU A 305 -5.92 8.49 20.95
N TYR A 306 -6.16 8.27 22.25
CA TYR A 306 -7.52 8.17 22.79
C TYR A 306 -8.39 9.37 22.41
N ARG A 307 -7.87 10.60 22.53
CA ARG A 307 -8.60 11.83 22.17
C ARG A 307 -8.98 11.88 20.69
N GLU A 308 -8.08 11.51 19.79
CA GLU A 308 -8.39 11.44 18.36
C GLU A 308 -9.50 10.42 18.09
N LEU A 309 -9.36 9.21 18.64
CA LEU A 309 -10.28 8.10 18.41
C LEU A 309 -11.69 8.35 18.97
N THR A 310 -11.82 9.15 20.04
CA THR A 310 -13.10 9.43 20.71
C THR A 310 -13.76 10.73 20.30
N ALA A 311 -13.01 11.70 19.79
CA ALA A 311 -13.58 12.94 19.24
C ALA A 311 -14.22 12.72 17.85
N ALA A 312 -13.80 11.67 17.14
CA ALA A 312 -14.32 11.33 15.83
C ALA A 312 -15.75 10.76 15.88
N PRO A 313 -16.63 11.10 14.93
CA PRO A 313 -17.91 10.43 14.75
C PRO A 313 -17.78 8.90 14.66
N ALA A 314 -18.80 8.15 15.09
CA ALA A 314 -18.76 6.67 15.10
C ALA A 314 -18.47 6.06 13.71
N ASN A 315 -18.92 6.73 12.64
CA ASN A 315 -18.79 6.30 11.25
C ASN A 315 -17.52 6.82 10.56
N THR A 316 -16.59 7.43 11.30
CA THR A 316 -15.34 7.94 10.73
C THR A 316 -14.54 6.79 10.07
N PRO A 317 -14.19 6.93 8.78
CA PRO A 317 -13.40 5.92 8.07
C PRO A 317 -12.07 5.63 8.76
N LEU A 318 -11.68 4.36 8.81
CA LEU A 318 -10.48 3.90 9.52
C LEU A 318 -9.19 4.53 8.97
N ASP A 319 -9.17 4.94 7.72
CA ASP A 319 -8.05 5.57 7.03
C ASP A 319 -7.90 7.07 7.29
N SER A 320 -8.83 7.70 8.02
CA SER A 320 -8.81 9.15 8.28
C SER A 320 -8.12 9.57 9.60
N TYR A 321 -7.71 8.61 10.44
CA TYR A 321 -7.08 8.89 11.73
C TYR A 321 -5.57 9.18 11.58
N MET A 322 -5.22 10.46 11.42
CA MET A 322 -3.85 10.90 11.15
C MET A 322 -2.85 10.55 12.27
N TYR A 323 -3.27 10.70 13.53
CA TYR A 323 -2.40 10.44 14.67
C TYR A 323 -2.27 8.93 14.96
N LEU A 324 -3.31 8.14 14.74
CA LEU A 324 -3.19 6.67 14.68
C LEU A 324 -2.16 6.24 13.64
N ASP A 325 -2.15 6.86 12.46
CA ASP A 325 -1.16 6.59 11.40
C ASP A 325 0.24 6.95 11.83
N ALA A 326 0.42 8.11 12.48
CA ALA A 326 1.68 8.54 13.06
C ALA A 326 2.19 7.55 14.13
N VAL A 327 1.32 7.04 15.00
CA VAL A 327 1.64 6.04 16.03
C VAL A 327 2.11 4.73 15.40
N ILE A 328 1.40 4.23 14.39
CA ILE A 328 1.78 2.99 13.69
C ILE A 328 3.11 3.18 12.94
N LYS A 329 3.26 4.28 12.19
CA LYS A 329 4.52 4.59 11.48
C LYS A 329 5.70 4.66 12.46
N GLU A 330 5.54 5.32 13.59
CA GLU A 330 6.63 5.42 14.57
C GLU A 330 6.98 4.10 15.22
N ALA A 331 5.99 3.27 15.53
CA ALA A 331 6.24 1.94 16.09
C ALA A 331 7.00 1.06 15.09
N LEU A 332 6.56 1.04 13.83
CA LEU A 332 7.22 0.31 12.76
C LEU A 332 8.60 0.87 12.42
N ARG A 333 8.87 2.15 12.69
CA ARG A 333 10.20 2.75 12.55
C ARG A 333 11.13 2.28 13.68
N CYS A 334 10.66 2.35 14.92
CA CYS A 334 11.40 1.98 16.12
C CYS A 334 11.69 0.47 16.16
N ALA A 335 10.68 -0.36 15.92
CA ALA A 335 10.76 -1.80 15.92
C ALA A 335 10.16 -2.37 14.62
N PRO A 336 10.88 -2.28 13.48
CA PRO A 336 10.43 -2.87 12.24
C PRO A 336 10.31 -4.38 12.41
N PRO A 337 9.18 -5.03 12.04
CA PRO A 337 9.03 -6.48 12.18
C PRO A 337 10.04 -7.30 11.38
N ILE A 338 10.55 -6.72 10.27
CA ILE A 338 11.64 -7.27 9.44
C ILE A 338 12.81 -6.27 9.49
N PRO A 339 13.64 -6.29 10.54
CA PRO A 339 14.68 -5.27 10.72
C PRO A 339 16.00 -5.61 10.02
N MET A 340 16.14 -6.81 9.45
CA MET A 340 17.38 -7.35 8.85
C MET A 340 17.70 -6.81 7.46
N SER A 341 18.92 -7.06 7.00
CA SER A 341 19.38 -6.84 5.63
C SER A 341 18.43 -7.48 4.61
N LEU A 342 18.14 -6.76 3.51
CA LEU A 342 17.40 -7.28 2.36
C LEU A 342 18.37 -7.51 1.18
N PRO A 343 19.13 -8.62 1.15
CA PRO A 343 20.26 -8.80 0.23
C PRO A 343 19.85 -8.85 -1.25
N ARG A 344 20.64 -8.22 -2.09
CA ARG A 344 20.49 -8.18 -3.55
C ARG A 344 21.84 -8.37 -4.24
N TYR A 345 21.83 -8.87 -5.46
CA TYR A 345 22.99 -8.88 -6.32
C TYR A 345 23.10 -7.60 -7.13
N VAL A 346 24.28 -7.00 -7.13
CA VAL A 346 24.60 -5.95 -8.10
C VAL A 346 24.54 -6.55 -9.51
N PRO A 347 23.80 -5.92 -10.43
CA PRO A 347 23.64 -6.41 -11.81
C PRO A 347 24.96 -6.39 -12.59
N ALA A 348 24.94 -7.02 -13.76
CA ALA A 348 26.08 -7.07 -14.68
C ALA A 348 26.63 -5.66 -14.98
N GLY A 349 27.95 -5.57 -15.08
CA GLY A 349 28.69 -4.32 -15.31
C GLY A 349 29.00 -3.49 -14.05
N GLY A 350 28.52 -3.89 -12.87
CA GLY A 350 28.72 -3.14 -11.62
C GLY A 350 27.93 -1.83 -11.55
N ARG A 351 27.91 -1.18 -10.40
CA ARG A 351 27.12 0.03 -10.14
C ARG A 351 27.86 0.99 -9.21
N GLU A 352 27.69 2.28 -9.43
CA GLU A 352 28.15 3.30 -8.49
C GLU A 352 27.05 3.55 -7.46
N ILE A 353 27.36 3.33 -6.18
CA ILE A 353 26.41 3.49 -5.07
C ILE A 353 27.12 4.29 -3.98
N ASP A 354 26.53 5.43 -3.57
CA ASP A 354 27.09 6.37 -2.60
C ASP A 354 28.56 6.77 -2.93
N GLY A 355 28.87 6.94 -4.22
CA GLY A 355 30.21 7.30 -4.69
C GLY A 355 31.25 6.17 -4.69
N PHE A 356 30.82 4.92 -4.43
CA PHE A 356 31.67 3.74 -4.53
C PHE A 356 31.27 2.88 -5.72
N PHE A 357 32.23 2.49 -6.55
CA PHE A 357 32.01 1.46 -7.57
C PHE A 357 31.92 0.08 -6.90
N VAL A 358 30.76 -0.55 -7.03
CA VAL A 358 30.46 -1.88 -6.53
C VAL A 358 30.40 -2.84 -7.72
N PRO A 359 31.29 -3.86 -7.80
CA PRO A 359 31.29 -4.80 -8.91
C PRO A 359 30.03 -5.64 -8.99
N GLU A 360 29.74 -6.14 -10.20
CA GLU A 360 28.68 -7.12 -10.43
C GLU A 360 28.79 -8.33 -9.49
N TYR A 361 27.64 -8.94 -9.19
CA TYR A 361 27.50 -10.07 -8.26
C TYR A 361 28.00 -9.81 -6.82
N THR A 362 28.35 -8.57 -6.47
CA THR A 362 28.50 -8.18 -5.06
C THR A 362 27.13 -8.20 -4.38
N ILE A 363 27.07 -8.68 -3.14
CA ILE A 363 25.86 -8.63 -2.33
C ILE A 363 25.76 -7.23 -1.72
N VAL A 364 24.66 -6.54 -2.00
CA VAL A 364 24.35 -5.23 -1.42
C VAL A 364 23.04 -5.28 -0.66
N SER A 365 22.94 -4.53 0.44
CA SER A 365 21.71 -4.48 1.22
C SER A 365 21.54 -3.18 2.00
N CYS A 366 20.30 -2.84 2.29
CA CYS A 366 19.92 -1.95 3.39
C CYS A 366 19.16 -2.78 4.42
N GLN A 367 19.28 -2.43 5.70
CA GLN A 367 18.47 -3.01 6.78
C GLN A 367 17.60 -1.91 7.43
N PRO A 368 16.26 -2.08 7.51
CA PRO A 368 15.37 -1.05 8.05
C PRO A 368 15.80 -0.52 9.43
N TYR A 369 16.32 -1.39 10.28
CA TYR A 369 16.78 -1.01 11.61
C TYR A 369 17.85 0.08 11.61
N SER A 370 18.84 -0.03 10.72
CA SER A 370 19.91 0.98 10.60
C SER A 370 19.46 2.20 9.82
N VAL A 371 18.71 2.00 8.73
CA VAL A 371 18.20 3.12 7.89
C VAL A 371 17.44 4.13 8.75
N HIS A 372 16.57 3.66 9.65
CA HIS A 372 15.78 4.52 10.52
C HIS A 372 16.55 5.17 11.69
N ARG A 373 17.86 4.92 11.81
CA ARG A 373 18.69 5.31 12.96
C ARG A 373 20.01 6.00 12.60
N MET A 374 20.40 5.99 11.35
CA MET A 374 21.71 6.53 10.94
C MET A 374 21.66 8.01 10.55
N ASP A 375 20.51 8.50 10.11
CA ASP A 375 20.34 9.90 9.70
C ASP A 375 19.57 10.69 10.76
N ASP A 376 20.32 11.26 11.71
CA ASP A 376 19.78 12.09 12.79
C ASP A 376 19.13 13.38 12.28
N SER A 377 19.45 13.84 11.07
CA SER A 377 18.81 15.02 10.47
C SER A 377 17.37 14.73 10.06
N VAL A 378 17.08 13.47 9.70
CA VAL A 378 15.74 13.00 9.31
C VAL A 378 14.97 12.46 10.52
N PHE A 379 15.65 11.69 11.38
CA PHE A 379 15.06 11.13 12.60
C PHE A 379 15.85 11.55 13.85
N PRO A 380 15.64 12.79 14.35
CA PRO A 380 16.25 13.23 15.60
C PRO A 380 15.85 12.33 16.78
N GLU A 381 16.81 12.01 17.65
CA GLU A 381 16.66 11.04 18.74
C GLU A 381 16.02 9.71 18.25
N PRO A 382 16.67 8.99 17.32
CA PRO A 382 16.01 7.92 16.58
C PRO A 382 15.64 6.71 17.43
N ASP A 383 16.22 6.54 18.62
CA ASP A 383 15.85 5.47 19.55
C ASP A 383 14.65 5.83 20.44
N ARG A 384 14.17 7.09 20.41
CA ARG A 384 12.99 7.54 21.15
C ARG A 384 11.72 7.34 20.33
N PHE A 385 10.75 6.63 20.90
CA PHE A 385 9.40 6.54 20.36
C PHE A 385 8.71 7.91 20.47
N ASN A 386 8.48 8.56 19.33
CA ASN A 386 7.80 9.86 19.26
C ASN A 386 6.92 9.96 17.99
N PRO A 387 5.62 9.66 18.08
CA PRO A 387 4.68 9.76 16.95
C PRO A 387 4.58 11.17 16.36
N ASP A 388 4.76 12.22 17.17
CA ASP A 388 4.56 13.61 16.73
C ASP A 388 5.50 14.01 15.59
N ARG A 389 6.65 13.33 15.43
CA ARG A 389 7.59 13.59 14.33
C ARG A 389 6.97 13.38 12.94
N TRP A 390 5.94 12.53 12.85
CA TRP A 390 5.24 12.26 11.59
C TRP A 390 4.20 13.33 11.25
N LEU A 391 3.88 14.22 12.19
CA LEU A 391 2.97 15.35 11.99
C LEU A 391 3.69 16.67 11.74
N VAL A 392 5.02 16.70 11.85
CA VAL A 392 5.83 17.87 11.46
C VAL A 392 5.89 17.92 9.93
N GLU A 393 5.63 19.08 9.33
CA GLU A 393 5.70 19.26 7.88
C GLU A 393 7.14 19.34 7.36
N GLU A 394 8.01 20.05 8.09
CA GLU A 394 9.42 20.19 7.74
C GLU A 394 10.13 18.83 7.76
N GLY A 395 10.77 18.46 6.65
CA GLY A 395 11.43 17.15 6.48
C GLY A 395 10.48 15.96 6.34
N ALA A 396 9.17 16.18 6.16
CA ALA A 396 8.20 15.10 6.05
C ALA A 396 8.45 14.21 4.83
N ALA A 397 8.85 14.80 3.70
CA ALA A 397 9.16 14.06 2.48
C ALA A 397 10.34 13.10 2.71
N GLU A 398 11.41 13.58 3.34
CA GLU A 398 12.61 12.81 3.66
C GLU A 398 12.28 11.67 4.64
N ARG A 399 11.54 11.96 5.72
CA ARG A 399 11.07 10.93 6.68
C ARG A 399 10.26 9.84 5.99
N ASN A 400 9.30 10.20 5.13
CA ASN A 400 8.48 9.22 4.42
C ASN A 400 9.29 8.43 3.38
N ARG A 401 10.25 9.06 2.70
CA ARG A 401 11.14 8.38 1.74
C ARG A 401 12.10 7.39 2.41
N LEU A 402 12.57 7.70 3.63
CA LEU A 402 13.43 6.82 4.42
C LEU A 402 12.66 5.79 5.26
N PHE A 403 11.32 5.87 5.32
CA PHE A 403 10.50 4.86 5.97
C PHE A 403 10.50 3.55 5.18
N PHE A 404 11.34 2.62 5.62
CA PHE A 404 11.71 1.40 4.90
C PHE A 404 11.19 0.11 5.59
N SER A 405 10.26 0.20 6.55
CA SER A 405 9.72 -0.99 7.27
C SER A 405 8.96 -1.97 6.37
N PHE A 406 8.38 -1.49 5.27
CA PHE A 406 7.72 -2.32 4.25
C PHE A 406 8.59 -2.55 3.01
N ALA A 407 9.89 -2.23 3.09
CA ALA A 407 10.78 -2.05 1.94
C ALA A 407 10.21 -1.04 0.91
N THR A 408 10.80 -0.96 -0.29
CA THR A 408 10.31 -0.09 -1.37
C THR A 408 10.45 -0.76 -2.74
N GLY A 409 9.88 -0.12 -3.76
CA GLY A 409 9.93 -0.55 -5.17
C GLY A 409 9.08 -1.79 -5.48
N GLY A 410 9.31 -2.40 -6.64
CA GLY A 410 8.48 -3.51 -7.16
C GLY A 410 8.42 -4.75 -6.25
N ARG A 411 9.41 -4.90 -5.36
CA ARG A 411 9.53 -5.99 -4.37
C ARG A 411 9.19 -5.56 -2.93
N GLY A 412 8.60 -4.37 -2.75
CA GLY A 412 8.03 -3.95 -1.46
C GLY A 412 6.93 -4.90 -0.97
N CYS A 413 6.65 -4.85 0.33
CA CYS A 413 5.72 -5.76 1.01
C CYS A 413 4.34 -5.76 0.34
N THR A 414 3.93 -6.91 -0.18
CA THR A 414 2.62 -7.10 -0.81
C THR A 414 1.48 -6.99 0.20
N GLY A 415 1.70 -7.40 1.46
CA GLY A 415 0.71 -7.37 2.54
C GLY A 415 0.53 -6.02 3.23
N LYS A 416 1.21 -4.95 2.80
CA LYS A 416 1.24 -3.64 3.49
C LYS A 416 -0.15 -3.13 3.85
N ASN A 417 -1.06 -3.09 2.88
CA ASN A 417 -2.41 -2.54 3.11
C ASN A 417 -3.21 -3.38 4.11
N LEU A 418 -3.11 -4.71 4.02
CA LEU A 418 -3.81 -5.62 4.91
C LEU A 418 -3.30 -5.46 6.35
N ALA A 419 -1.97 -5.47 6.53
CA ALA A 419 -1.36 -5.27 7.84
C ALA A 419 -1.72 -3.91 8.46
N LEU A 420 -1.72 -2.82 7.68
CA LEU A 420 -2.10 -1.50 8.19
C LEU A 420 -3.58 -1.46 8.63
N VAL A 421 -4.49 -2.06 7.86
CA VAL A 421 -5.91 -2.15 8.24
C VAL A 421 -6.10 -2.98 9.50
N GLU A 422 -5.45 -4.16 9.58
CA GLU A 422 -5.46 -5.01 10.77
C GLU A 422 -4.94 -4.27 12.01
N MET A 423 -3.82 -3.54 11.88
CA MET A 423 -3.24 -2.76 12.98
C MET A 423 -4.16 -1.61 13.40
N LYS A 424 -4.63 -0.79 12.45
CA LYS A 424 -5.50 0.35 12.73
C LYS A 424 -6.79 -0.09 13.42
N MET A 425 -7.42 -1.16 12.93
CA MET A 425 -8.66 -1.67 13.52
C MET A 425 -8.46 -2.10 14.96
N LEU A 426 -7.44 -2.92 15.23
CA LEU A 426 -7.19 -3.40 16.58
C LEU A 426 -6.89 -2.25 17.56
N LEU A 427 -6.03 -1.32 17.15
CA LEU A 427 -5.64 -0.19 17.98
C LEU A 427 -6.80 0.76 18.23
N ARG A 428 -7.65 1.02 17.23
CA ARG A 428 -8.90 1.76 17.41
C ARG A 428 -9.77 1.09 18.47
N GLU A 429 -9.99 -0.21 18.38
CA GLU A 429 -10.88 -0.91 19.30
C GLU A 429 -10.34 -0.94 20.74
N VAL A 430 -9.03 -1.10 20.91
CA VAL A 430 -8.36 -1.09 22.22
C VAL A 430 -8.31 0.33 22.81
N TYR A 431 -7.68 1.27 22.11
CA TYR A 431 -7.32 2.57 22.68
C TYR A 431 -8.44 3.62 22.63
N SER A 432 -9.60 3.31 22.05
CA SER A 432 -10.82 4.12 22.25
C SER A 432 -11.57 3.77 23.55
N ARG A 433 -11.27 2.61 24.16
CA ARG A 433 -12.01 2.07 25.33
C ARG A 433 -11.14 1.84 26.55
N TYR A 434 -9.86 1.57 26.36
CA TYR A 434 -8.95 1.17 27.41
C TYR A 434 -7.67 1.99 27.41
N GLN A 435 -7.18 2.24 28.62
CA GLN A 435 -5.82 2.65 28.87
C GLN A 435 -4.99 1.39 29.15
N THR A 436 -3.79 1.29 28.58
CA THR A 436 -2.87 0.18 28.86
C THR A 436 -1.64 0.63 29.61
N THR A 437 -1.14 -0.21 30.50
CA THR A 437 0.13 -0.03 31.21
C THR A 437 0.88 -1.35 31.27
N VAL A 438 2.21 -1.31 31.46
CA VAL A 438 2.98 -2.54 31.71
C VAL A 438 2.49 -3.22 32.98
N ALA A 439 2.15 -4.50 32.91
CA ALA A 439 1.70 -5.25 34.07
C ALA A 439 2.83 -5.38 35.11
N SER A 440 2.50 -5.36 36.40
CA SER A 440 3.49 -5.39 37.47
C SER A 440 4.32 -6.69 37.53
N ASP A 441 3.80 -7.78 36.97
CA ASP A 441 4.46 -9.09 36.88
C ASP A 441 5.19 -9.31 35.54
N MET A 442 5.27 -8.29 34.69
CA MET A 442 6.02 -8.34 33.43
C MET A 442 7.53 -8.36 33.71
N THR A 443 8.16 -9.51 33.48
CA THR A 443 9.61 -9.73 33.69
C THR A 443 10.37 -10.15 32.42
N ALA A 444 9.63 -10.49 31.37
CA ALA A 444 10.19 -10.91 30.09
C ALA A 444 10.88 -9.75 29.36
N SER A 445 11.95 -10.06 28.62
CA SER A 445 12.71 -9.02 27.91
C SER A 445 12.04 -8.64 26.59
N MET A 446 11.74 -7.36 26.43
CA MET A 446 11.25 -6.76 25.18
C MET A 446 12.38 -6.32 24.24
N LYS A 447 13.61 -6.81 24.42
CA LYS A 447 14.69 -6.55 23.45
C LYS A 447 14.36 -7.28 22.14
N LEU A 448 14.57 -6.63 21.01
CA LEU A 448 14.50 -7.25 19.68
C LEU A 448 15.49 -8.43 19.60
N ASP A 449 14.97 -9.61 19.32
CA ASP A 449 15.71 -10.85 19.09
C ASP A 449 15.61 -11.26 17.63
N ASP A 450 16.78 -11.40 16.99
CA ASP A 450 16.88 -11.68 15.57
C ASP A 450 16.37 -13.10 15.28
N GLN A 451 15.44 -13.24 14.33
CA GLN A 451 15.16 -14.52 13.67
C GLN A 451 15.94 -14.57 12.36
N ILE A 452 15.42 -15.23 11.32
CA ILE A 452 16.09 -15.28 10.01
C ILE A 452 15.98 -13.91 9.35
N ILE A 453 14.75 -13.44 9.08
CA ILE A 453 14.51 -12.11 8.50
C ILE A 453 13.66 -11.22 9.39
N SER A 454 12.79 -11.80 10.23
CA SER A 454 11.96 -11.09 11.20
C SER A 454 12.67 -10.93 12.55
N SER A 455 12.01 -10.22 13.47
CA SER A 455 12.41 -10.12 14.86
C SER A 455 11.21 -10.18 15.77
N ARG A 456 11.42 -10.65 16.99
CA ARG A 456 10.40 -10.75 18.04
C ARG A 456 10.93 -10.25 19.39
N PRO A 457 10.10 -10.04 20.41
CA PRO A 457 10.57 -9.87 21.79
C PRO A 457 11.37 -11.10 22.24
N LYS A 458 12.57 -10.88 22.78
CA LYS A 458 13.44 -11.94 23.28
C LYS A 458 12.76 -12.86 24.30
N GLY A 459 11.89 -12.30 25.14
CA GLY A 459 11.14 -13.04 26.15
C GLY A 459 9.85 -13.70 25.66
N GLN A 460 9.43 -13.47 24.41
CA GLN A 460 8.22 -14.05 23.80
C GLN A 460 6.95 -13.92 24.65
N SER A 461 6.85 -12.80 25.37
CA SER A 461 5.77 -12.47 26.29
C SER A 461 5.71 -10.96 26.42
N CYS A 462 4.51 -10.40 26.47
CA CYS A 462 4.28 -8.97 26.70
C CYS A 462 3.04 -8.82 27.57
N LYS A 463 3.24 -8.65 28.87
CA LYS A 463 2.15 -8.56 29.83
C LYS A 463 1.72 -7.11 30.06
N LEU A 464 0.48 -6.80 29.73
CA LEU A 464 -0.13 -5.48 29.89
C LEU A 464 -1.35 -5.53 30.82
N ALA A 465 -1.57 -4.46 31.56
CA ALA A 465 -2.78 -4.22 32.34
C ALA A 465 -3.71 -3.27 31.56
N PHE A 466 -4.99 -3.58 31.50
CA PHE A 466 -6.02 -2.84 30.77
C PHE A 466 -6.97 -2.18 31.76
N THR A 467 -7.07 -0.86 31.72
CA THR A 467 -8.00 -0.10 32.56
C THR A 467 -9.08 0.52 31.67
N ALA A 468 -10.35 0.25 31.94
CA ALA A 468 -11.44 0.87 31.19
C ALA A 468 -11.44 2.39 31.41
N ILE A 469 -11.62 3.16 30.35
CA ILE A 469 -11.76 4.62 30.44
C ILE A 469 -13.26 4.92 30.61
N GLU A 470 -13.65 5.42 31.79
CA GLU A 470 -15.03 5.84 32.04
C GLU A 470 -15.40 7.00 31.11
N ASN A 471 -16.48 6.85 30.35
CA ASN A 471 -16.98 7.86 29.44
C ASN A 471 -17.92 8.81 30.20
N PRO A 472 -17.60 10.09 30.42
CA PRO A 472 -18.45 10.99 31.18
C PRO A 472 -19.75 11.41 30.47
N ASN A 473 -20.03 10.92 29.25
CA ASN A 473 -21.15 11.33 28.41
C ASN A 473 -22.35 10.34 28.36
N THR A 474 -22.47 9.40 29.30
CA THR A 474 -23.73 8.66 29.50
C THR A 474 -24.70 9.42 30.42
N SER A 475 -24.99 10.68 30.08
CA SER A 475 -26.18 11.36 30.59
C SER A 475 -26.66 12.43 29.60
N THR A 476 -27.89 12.26 29.12
CA THR A 476 -28.82 13.24 28.54
C THR A 476 -28.35 14.70 28.48
N HIS A 477 -28.31 15.34 27.30
CA HIS A 477 -28.89 16.67 27.01
C HIS A 477 -28.57 17.14 25.57
N ARG A 478 -29.62 17.44 24.79
CA ARG A 478 -30.05 18.78 24.31
C ARG A 478 -29.10 19.49 23.34
N ASN A 479 -29.61 19.66 22.11
CA ASN A 479 -29.06 20.44 21.01
C ASN A 479 -28.82 21.93 21.38
N PRO A 480 -27.74 22.54 20.86
CA PRO A 480 -27.69 23.97 20.61
C PRO A 480 -27.96 24.28 19.12
N THR A 481 -28.83 25.24 18.88
CA THR A 481 -29.11 25.83 17.56
C THR A 481 -28.06 26.89 17.21
N PRO A 482 -27.52 26.96 15.97
CA PRO A 482 -26.77 28.11 15.48
C PRO A 482 -27.62 29.07 14.62
N PRO A 483 -27.18 30.33 14.41
CA PRO A 483 -27.95 31.40 13.80
C PRO A 483 -28.04 31.32 12.26
N GLN A 484 -29.01 32.04 11.70
CA GLN A 484 -29.36 32.08 10.27
C GLN A 484 -28.61 33.15 9.45
N SER A 485 -28.52 32.81 8.16
CA SER A 485 -28.46 33.61 6.92
C SER A 485 -27.13 34.17 6.40
N SER A 486 -26.64 33.57 5.31
CA SER A 486 -26.56 34.21 3.98
C SER A 486 -26.39 33.15 2.88
N ASN A 487 -27.18 33.23 1.81
CA ASN A 487 -27.16 32.33 0.65
C ASN A 487 -25.76 32.25 0.00
N MET A 488 -25.10 31.11 0.13
CA MET A 488 -24.06 30.63 -0.77
C MET A 488 -24.08 29.10 -0.74
N ALA A 489 -23.83 28.49 -1.91
CA ALA A 489 -23.54 27.07 -2.09
C ALA A 489 -22.59 26.57 -0.98
N ILE A 490 -22.96 25.49 -0.27
CA ILE A 490 -22.12 24.85 0.76
C ILE A 490 -22.15 23.34 0.49
N LYS A 491 -20.97 22.75 0.30
CA LYS A 491 -20.79 21.28 0.27
C LYS A 491 -21.13 20.71 1.65
N PRO A 492 -21.99 19.67 1.77
CA PRO A 492 -22.22 19.03 3.07
C PRO A 492 -21.02 18.21 3.52
N ASP A 493 -20.76 18.21 4.83
CA ASP A 493 -19.66 17.46 5.47
C ASP A 493 -19.69 15.94 5.19
N GLN A 494 -20.84 15.41 4.77
CA GLN A 494 -21.04 13.98 4.49
C GLN A 494 -20.88 13.61 3.01
N SER A 495 -20.73 14.59 2.10
CA SER A 495 -20.64 14.30 0.67
C SER A 495 -19.26 13.78 0.28
N THR A 496 -19.22 12.65 -0.44
CA THR A 496 -18.00 12.14 -1.05
C THR A 496 -17.75 12.73 -2.44
N CYS A 497 -18.70 13.50 -2.97
CA CYS A 497 -18.54 14.21 -4.23
C CYS A 497 -17.40 15.24 -4.13
N ARG A 498 -16.74 15.49 -5.26
CA ARG A 498 -15.77 16.56 -5.42
C ARG A 498 -16.15 17.39 -6.63
N PHE A 499 -16.08 18.70 -6.46
CA PHE A 499 -16.31 19.66 -7.53
C PHE A 499 -15.15 20.63 -7.47
N SER A 500 -14.33 20.71 -8.51
CA SER A 500 -13.08 21.46 -8.47
C SER A 500 -12.86 22.19 -9.78
N LYS A 501 -12.10 23.29 -9.70
CA LYS A 501 -11.59 23.98 -10.88
C LYS A 501 -10.09 24.18 -10.77
N ARG A 502 -9.43 24.20 -11.92
CA ARG A 502 -8.07 24.69 -12.01
C ARG A 502 -8.08 26.22 -11.96
N ILE A 503 -7.13 26.79 -11.22
CA ILE A 503 -6.98 28.24 -11.08
C ILE A 503 -5.61 28.74 -11.53
N SER A 504 -4.67 27.82 -11.79
CA SER A 504 -3.32 28.12 -12.23
C SER A 504 -2.70 26.89 -12.85
N PHE A 505 -1.96 27.08 -13.93
CA PHE A 505 -1.16 26.06 -14.59
C PHE A 505 0.21 26.63 -14.97
N ARG A 506 1.28 25.86 -14.79
CA ARG A 506 2.57 26.14 -15.42
C ARG A 506 3.34 24.88 -15.76
N TRP A 507 4.15 24.97 -16.80
CA TRP A 507 5.30 24.09 -16.97
C TRP A 507 6.45 24.62 -16.10
N LEU A 508 7.20 23.74 -15.42
CA LEU A 508 8.37 24.21 -14.66
C LEU A 508 9.35 24.88 -15.63
N THR A 509 9.63 26.17 -15.41
CA THR A 509 10.34 27.19 -16.25
C THR A 509 9.47 28.25 -16.96
N THR A 510 8.14 28.13 -17.00
CA THR A 510 7.25 29.17 -17.55
C THR A 510 6.47 29.89 -16.45
N PRO A 511 6.03 31.15 -16.68
CA PRO A 511 5.07 31.80 -15.80
C PRO A 511 3.79 30.98 -15.67
N ALA A 512 3.11 31.11 -14.53
CA ALA A 512 1.80 30.51 -14.32
C ALA A 512 0.70 31.35 -14.97
N GLU A 513 -0.25 30.67 -15.60
CA GLU A 513 -1.42 31.27 -16.23
C GLU A 513 -2.65 30.39 -16.04
N GLU A 514 -3.82 30.98 -16.21
CA GLU A 514 -5.09 30.25 -16.31
C GLU A 514 -5.90 30.87 -17.44
N THR A 515 -5.91 30.19 -18.58
CA THR A 515 -6.56 30.64 -19.83
C THR A 515 -7.88 29.92 -20.09
N THR A 516 -8.33 29.08 -19.16
CA THR A 516 -9.44 28.14 -19.35
C THR A 516 -10.48 28.19 -18.24
N ASP A 517 -11.74 27.87 -18.58
CA ASP A 517 -12.77 27.52 -17.60
C ASP A 517 -12.77 26.00 -17.44
N THR A 518 -12.05 25.54 -16.43
CA THR A 518 -11.92 24.11 -16.07
C THR A 518 -12.94 23.74 -15.01
N ILE A 519 -13.66 22.64 -15.21
CA ILE A 519 -14.47 21.99 -14.18
C ILE A 519 -14.23 20.50 -14.19
N VAL A 520 -13.89 19.99 -13.00
CA VAL A 520 -13.81 18.56 -12.70
C VAL A 520 -14.91 18.21 -11.70
N MET A 521 -15.73 17.24 -12.08
CA MET A 521 -16.77 16.67 -11.25
C MET A 521 -16.38 15.24 -10.91
N SER A 522 -16.34 14.87 -9.64
CA SER A 522 -16.16 13.47 -9.22
C SER A 522 -17.30 13.04 -8.31
N VAL A 523 -17.88 11.89 -8.62
CA VAL A 523 -18.86 11.20 -7.76
C VAL A 523 -18.27 9.84 -7.43
N LYS A 524 -17.87 9.64 -6.17
CA LYS A 524 -17.11 8.47 -5.73
C LYS A 524 -15.83 8.31 -6.57
N ASP A 525 -15.68 7.16 -7.23
CA ASP A 525 -14.48 6.81 -8.00
C ASP A 525 -14.58 7.17 -9.49
N TRP A 526 -15.60 7.92 -9.91
CA TRP A 526 -15.79 8.32 -11.30
C TRP A 526 -15.72 9.82 -11.44
N TYR A 527 -15.13 10.29 -12.54
CA TYR A 527 -14.97 11.71 -12.81
C TYR A 527 -15.30 12.07 -14.26
N VAL A 528 -15.69 13.32 -14.44
CA VAL A 528 -15.91 13.97 -15.73
C VAL A 528 -15.24 15.34 -15.66
N ASP A 529 -14.33 15.61 -16.58
CA ASP A 529 -13.51 16.82 -16.64
C ASP A 529 -13.70 17.51 -17.99
N LEU A 530 -14.02 18.80 -17.94
CA LEU A 530 -14.12 19.66 -19.09
C LEU A 530 -13.35 20.96 -18.87
N ARG A 531 -12.47 21.26 -19.82
CA ARG A 531 -11.67 22.48 -19.89
C ARG A 531 -11.96 23.22 -21.19
N ILE A 532 -12.49 24.43 -21.07
CA ILE A 532 -12.82 25.30 -22.22
C ILE A 532 -11.86 26.48 -22.25
N GLU A 533 -11.26 26.77 -23.40
CA GLU A 533 -10.49 28.01 -23.58
C GLU A 533 -11.40 29.24 -23.44
N THR A 534 -11.05 30.14 -22.53
CA THR A 534 -11.87 31.34 -22.26
C THR A 534 -11.92 32.31 -23.44
N VAL A 535 -10.88 32.32 -24.28
CA VAL A 535 -10.78 33.23 -25.44
C VAL A 535 -11.52 32.67 -26.66
N THR A 536 -11.32 31.39 -26.98
CA THR A 536 -11.86 30.81 -28.21
C THR A 536 -13.20 30.11 -28.01
N GLY A 537 -13.54 29.75 -26.77
CA GLY A 537 -14.71 28.93 -26.43
C GLY A 537 -14.60 27.48 -26.88
N LYS A 538 -13.42 27.04 -27.35
CA LYS A 538 -13.18 25.66 -27.79
C LYS A 538 -12.80 24.77 -26.61
N ILE A 539 -13.00 23.46 -26.79
CA ILE A 539 -12.49 22.46 -25.85
C ILE A 539 -10.97 22.45 -25.94
N ASP A 540 -10.32 22.80 -24.83
CA ASP A 540 -8.88 22.59 -24.64
C ASP A 540 -8.62 21.13 -24.25
N TRP A 541 -9.43 20.63 -23.31
CA TRP A 541 -9.30 19.27 -22.79
C TRP A 541 -10.65 18.74 -22.32
N ALA A 542 -10.95 17.48 -22.62
CA ALA A 542 -12.13 16.79 -22.10
C ALA A 542 -11.82 15.31 -21.86
N ILE A 543 -11.92 14.88 -20.60
CA ILE A 543 -11.66 13.50 -20.19
C ILE A 543 -12.74 12.98 -19.25
N ALA A 544 -12.97 11.67 -19.29
CA ALA A 544 -13.80 10.98 -18.31
C ALA A 544 -13.34 9.56 -18.08
N GLY A 545 -13.54 9.08 -16.86
CA GLY A 545 -13.16 7.73 -16.48
C GLY A 545 -13.19 7.53 -14.98
N GLN A 546 -12.28 6.69 -14.49
CA GLN A 546 -12.14 6.36 -13.08
C GLN A 546 -11.03 7.18 -12.44
N ARG A 547 -11.30 7.65 -11.23
CA ARG A 547 -10.37 8.33 -10.35
C ARG A 547 -9.94 7.35 -9.25
N ILE A 548 -8.72 6.85 -9.35
CA ILE A 548 -8.17 5.83 -8.44
C ILE A 548 -7.20 6.50 -7.47
N VAL A 549 -7.53 6.50 -6.18
CA VAL A 549 -6.59 7.01 -5.16
C VAL A 549 -5.53 5.95 -4.87
N GLU A 550 -4.30 6.19 -5.29
CA GLU A 550 -3.15 5.31 -5.06
C GLU A 550 -2.56 5.44 -3.65
N SER A 551 -2.59 6.66 -3.12
CA SER A 551 -2.09 7.02 -1.79
C SER A 551 -2.86 8.24 -1.30
N GLN A 552 -3.10 8.34 0.01
CA GLN A 552 -3.69 9.54 0.62
C GLN A 552 -2.62 10.53 1.10
N GLU A 553 -1.38 10.07 1.34
CA GLU A 553 -0.29 10.90 1.88
C GLU A 553 1.09 10.56 1.26
N PRO A 554 1.59 11.36 0.29
CA PRO A 554 0.85 12.45 -0.36
C PRO A 554 -0.35 11.90 -1.13
N LEU A 555 -1.38 12.73 -1.31
CA LEU A 555 -2.55 12.36 -2.10
C LEU A 555 -2.09 12.12 -3.53
N ARG A 556 -2.04 10.86 -3.94
CA ARG A 556 -1.63 10.43 -5.27
C ARG A 556 -2.81 9.79 -5.95
N VAL A 557 -3.20 10.33 -7.09
CA VAL A 557 -4.40 9.93 -7.80
C VAL A 557 -4.01 9.57 -9.21
N THR A 558 -4.52 8.43 -9.65
CA THR A 558 -4.39 7.94 -11.02
C THR A 558 -5.74 8.05 -11.70
N PHE A 559 -5.76 8.64 -12.89
CA PHE A 559 -6.97 8.83 -13.69
C PHE A 559 -6.96 7.88 -14.89
N SER A 560 -8.06 7.14 -15.10
CA SER A 560 -8.26 6.35 -16.31
C SER A 560 -8.94 7.19 -17.39
N HIS A 561 -8.59 6.92 -18.64
CA HIS A 561 -9.02 7.69 -19.82
C HIS A 561 -9.94 6.82 -20.66
N GLU A 562 -11.22 6.72 -20.28
CA GLU A 562 -12.23 6.00 -21.08
C GLU A 562 -12.78 6.86 -22.23
N LEU A 563 -12.73 8.19 -22.05
CA LEU A 563 -12.96 9.21 -23.06
C LEU A 563 -11.84 10.25 -22.91
N ASP A 564 -11.19 10.63 -24.01
CA ASP A 564 -10.07 11.57 -23.99
C ASP A 564 -9.94 12.33 -25.31
N SER A 565 -10.07 13.66 -25.26
CA SER A 565 -9.96 14.56 -26.42
C SER A 565 -8.58 14.55 -27.10
N HIS A 566 -7.53 14.13 -26.40
CA HIS A 566 -6.16 14.04 -26.92
C HIS A 566 -5.79 12.64 -27.43
N ASN A 567 -6.73 11.70 -27.43
CA ASN A 567 -6.52 10.31 -27.86
C ASN A 567 -5.46 9.55 -27.02
N ALA A 568 -5.28 9.92 -25.76
CA ALA A 568 -4.28 9.32 -24.87
C ALA A 568 -4.87 8.19 -23.98
N PHE A 569 -5.67 7.29 -24.57
CA PHE A 569 -6.40 6.22 -23.86
C PHE A 569 -5.51 5.22 -23.08
N GLU A 570 -4.25 5.05 -23.51
CA GLU A 570 -3.27 4.15 -22.89
C GLU A 570 -2.38 4.86 -21.88
N THR A 571 -2.52 6.18 -21.75
CA THR A 571 -1.76 7.02 -20.82
C THR A 571 -2.41 6.96 -19.44
N ILE A 572 -1.59 6.88 -18.41
CA ILE A 572 -2.02 6.85 -17.02
C ILE A 572 -1.51 8.14 -16.38
N ASP A 573 -2.41 9.10 -16.22
CA ASP A 573 -2.06 10.38 -15.60
C ASP A 573 -2.05 10.23 -14.08
N CYS A 574 -0.90 10.58 -13.49
CA CYS A 574 -0.66 10.42 -12.07
C CYS A 574 -0.28 11.76 -11.44
N GLY A 575 -1.23 12.32 -10.70
CA GLY A 575 -1.08 13.59 -10.00
C GLY A 575 -0.69 13.39 -8.54
N THR A 576 0.35 14.07 -8.08
CA THR A 576 0.64 14.21 -6.65
C THR A 576 0.09 15.53 -6.14
N PHE A 577 -0.94 15.48 -5.31
CA PHE A 577 -1.63 16.62 -4.73
C PHE A 577 -1.05 16.97 -3.36
N VAL A 578 -0.68 18.24 -3.20
CA VAL A 578 -0.20 18.83 -1.96
C VAL A 578 -1.19 19.92 -1.52
N PRO A 579 -1.77 19.83 -0.32
CA PRO A 579 -2.65 20.88 0.18
C PRO A 579 -1.87 22.19 0.36
N LEU A 580 -2.46 23.30 -0.06
CA LEU A 580 -1.93 24.65 0.11
C LEU A 580 -2.58 25.33 1.33
N PRO A 581 -1.89 26.28 2.00
CA PRO A 581 -2.41 26.94 3.21
C PRO A 581 -3.74 27.68 3.03
N ASN A 582 -4.08 28.04 1.80
CA ASN A 582 -5.32 28.74 1.46
C ASN A 582 -6.50 27.79 1.17
N GLY A 583 -6.32 26.47 1.35
CA GLY A 583 -7.32 25.44 1.09
C GLY A 583 -7.37 24.94 -0.36
N ASP A 584 -6.53 25.48 -1.25
CA ASP A 584 -6.33 24.93 -2.59
C ASP A 584 -5.39 23.70 -2.53
N ALA A 585 -5.22 22.99 -3.64
CA ALA A 585 -4.30 21.87 -3.77
C ALA A 585 -3.35 22.09 -4.95
N LEU A 586 -2.05 21.96 -4.74
CA LEU A 586 -1.04 21.94 -5.78
C LEU A 586 -0.89 20.50 -6.29
N GLU A 587 -1.25 20.27 -7.53
CA GLU A 587 -0.90 19.05 -8.26
C GLU A 587 0.46 19.23 -8.92
N MET A 588 1.34 18.24 -8.75
CA MET A 588 2.61 18.14 -9.44
C MET A 588 2.71 16.80 -10.15
N GLY A 589 3.22 16.84 -11.37
CA GLY A 589 3.42 15.66 -12.19
C GLY A 589 4.37 15.93 -13.35
N SER A 590 4.47 14.96 -14.23
CA SER A 590 5.21 15.06 -15.49
C SER A 590 4.32 14.49 -16.60
N MET A 591 4.12 15.26 -17.66
CA MET A 591 3.32 14.83 -18.81
C MET A 591 3.91 15.36 -20.14
N PRO A 592 3.60 14.72 -21.28
CA PRO A 592 3.97 15.24 -22.59
C PRO A 592 3.38 16.63 -22.83
N ARG A 593 4.13 17.50 -23.52
CA ARG A 593 3.60 18.78 -23.98
C ARG A 593 2.76 18.58 -25.24
N HIS A 594 1.44 18.50 -25.09
CA HIS A 594 0.52 18.34 -26.22
C HIS A 594 0.62 19.49 -27.24
N ASP A 595 1.00 20.68 -26.80
CA ASP A 595 1.25 21.84 -27.66
C ASP A 595 2.58 21.74 -28.45
N LEU A 596 3.47 20.82 -28.07
CA LEU A 596 4.74 20.53 -28.75
C LEU A 596 4.89 19.01 -29.01
N PRO A 597 4.18 18.45 -30.01
CA PRO A 597 4.22 17.03 -30.31
C PRO A 597 5.65 16.51 -30.53
N GLY A 598 6.04 15.48 -29.77
CA GLY A 598 7.36 14.84 -29.85
C GLY A 598 8.41 15.41 -28.88
N ALA A 599 8.09 16.44 -28.09
CA ALA A 599 8.92 16.89 -26.98
C ALA A 599 8.93 15.84 -25.84
N PRO A 600 10.03 15.73 -25.06
CA PRO A 600 10.05 14.89 -23.88
C PRO A 600 9.05 15.37 -22.83
N ASP A 601 8.62 14.47 -21.95
CA ASP A 601 7.76 14.80 -20.82
C ASP A 601 8.35 15.95 -20.01
N LYS A 602 7.48 16.87 -19.60
CA LYS A 602 7.87 18.05 -18.84
C LYS A 602 7.11 18.09 -17.53
N GLU A 603 7.81 18.48 -16.48
CA GLU A 603 7.22 18.69 -15.17
C GLU A 603 6.27 19.89 -15.21
N TYR A 604 5.12 19.74 -14.56
CA TYR A 604 4.09 20.76 -14.45
C TYR A 604 3.67 20.98 -12.99
N GLU A 605 3.08 22.14 -12.76
CA GLU A 605 2.37 22.49 -11.53
C GLU A 605 0.98 23.01 -11.90
N GLU A 606 -0.05 22.42 -11.29
CA GLU A 606 -1.42 22.91 -11.38
C GLU A 606 -1.94 23.25 -9.99
N VAL A 607 -2.62 24.39 -9.83
CA VAL A 607 -3.33 24.70 -8.58
C VAL A 607 -4.81 24.48 -8.79
N TRP A 608 -5.38 23.63 -7.95
CA TRP A 608 -6.77 23.23 -7.93
C TRP A 608 -7.50 23.83 -6.75
N ARG A 609 -8.68 24.36 -7.01
CA ARG A 609 -9.59 24.87 -5.99
C ARG A 609 -10.83 23.99 -5.92
N GLU A 610 -11.14 23.49 -4.74
CA GLU A 610 -12.43 22.85 -4.49
C GLU A 610 -13.53 23.94 -4.46
N LEU A 611 -14.59 23.70 -5.23
CA LEU A 611 -15.71 24.60 -5.39
C LEU A 611 -16.90 24.11 -4.56
N PRO A 612 -17.68 25.03 -3.96
CA PRO A 612 -18.90 24.65 -3.28
C PRO A 612 -19.96 24.13 -4.28
N PHE A 613 -20.87 23.28 -3.80
CA PHE A 613 -21.93 22.73 -4.64
C PHE A 613 -23.06 23.73 -4.85
N ARG A 614 -23.34 24.02 -6.12
CA ARG A 614 -24.51 24.81 -6.52
C ARG A 614 -25.79 24.08 -6.12
N GLU A 615 -26.71 24.80 -5.46
CA GLU A 615 -28.02 24.25 -5.11
C GLU A 615 -28.73 23.73 -6.35
N GLY A 616 -29.39 22.58 -6.21
CA GLY A 616 -30.14 21.94 -7.28
C GLY A 616 -31.66 22.14 -7.14
N PRO A 617 -32.43 21.53 -8.06
CA PRO A 617 -33.89 21.41 -7.98
C PRO A 617 -34.43 20.90 -6.64
N GLU A 618 -33.65 20.11 -5.91
CA GLU A 618 -34.06 19.51 -4.63
C GLU A 618 -34.04 20.49 -3.45
N GLY A 619 -33.55 21.72 -3.66
CA GLY A 619 -33.58 22.79 -2.68
C GLY A 619 -32.37 22.83 -1.74
N PRO A 620 -32.40 23.70 -0.73
CA PRO A 620 -31.23 23.99 0.10
C PRO A 620 -30.78 22.77 0.91
N LYS A 621 -29.47 22.51 0.89
CA LYS A 621 -28.78 21.40 1.60
C LYS A 621 -29.20 19.98 1.21
N LYS A 622 -29.97 19.84 0.13
CA LYS A 622 -30.30 18.55 -0.48
C LYS A 622 -29.65 18.48 -1.85
N GLY A 623 -29.22 17.30 -2.26
CA GLY A 623 -28.63 17.20 -3.58
C GLY A 623 -28.45 15.79 -4.08
N LEU A 624 -28.59 15.69 -5.39
CA LEU A 624 -28.48 14.47 -6.17
C LEU A 624 -27.19 14.51 -6.98
N SER A 625 -26.41 13.45 -6.91
CA SER A 625 -25.15 13.32 -7.65
C SER A 625 -25.02 11.95 -8.29
N TRP A 626 -24.59 11.90 -9.54
CA TRP A 626 -24.38 10.65 -10.26
C TRP A 626 -23.44 10.82 -11.45
N VAL A 627 -22.88 9.71 -11.92
CA VAL A 627 -22.16 9.60 -13.19
C VAL A 627 -22.70 8.39 -13.95
N LEU A 628 -23.04 8.59 -15.22
CA LEU A 628 -23.48 7.54 -16.13
C LEU A 628 -22.55 7.45 -17.35
N GLU A 629 -22.44 6.25 -17.89
CA GLU A 629 -21.67 5.94 -19.09
C GLU A 629 -22.57 5.28 -20.13
N SER A 630 -22.40 5.56 -21.42
CA SER A 630 -23.16 4.90 -22.48
C SER A 630 -22.97 3.38 -22.44
N ASP A 631 -24.06 2.65 -22.58
CA ASP A 631 -24.02 1.20 -22.77
C ASP A 631 -23.69 0.89 -24.23
N ASP A 632 -22.43 0.56 -24.51
CA ASP A 632 -21.97 0.25 -25.86
C ASP A 632 -22.30 -1.20 -26.27
N GLY A 633 -22.92 -2.00 -25.38
CA GLY A 633 -23.25 -3.40 -25.60
C GLY A 633 -22.05 -4.35 -25.56
N ASP A 634 -22.27 -5.61 -25.94
CA ASP A 634 -21.19 -6.56 -26.18
C ASP A 634 -20.58 -6.29 -27.55
N LEU A 635 -19.33 -5.85 -27.56
CA LEU A 635 -18.61 -5.51 -28.77
C LEU A 635 -17.97 -6.74 -29.45
N GLY A 636 -18.16 -7.95 -28.89
CA GLY A 636 -17.67 -9.22 -29.42
C GLY A 636 -16.17 -9.45 -29.23
N SER A 637 -15.73 -10.70 -29.46
CA SER A 637 -14.34 -11.16 -29.27
C SER A 637 -13.55 -11.36 -30.57
N GLU A 638 -14.10 -10.96 -31.71
CA GLU A 638 -13.48 -11.15 -33.04
C GLU A 638 -12.48 -10.03 -33.36
N GLU A 639 -11.47 -10.36 -34.20
CA GLU A 639 -10.54 -9.38 -34.75
C GLU A 639 -11.25 -8.45 -35.75
N GLY A 640 -10.92 -7.16 -35.71
CA GLY A 640 -11.57 -6.17 -36.56
C GLY A 640 -11.68 -4.81 -35.88
N GLU A 641 -12.27 -3.87 -36.61
CA GLU A 641 -12.53 -2.52 -36.13
C GLU A 641 -14.01 -2.35 -35.80
N VAL A 642 -14.29 -1.83 -34.61
CA VAL A 642 -15.65 -1.51 -34.18
C VAL A 642 -15.69 -0.05 -33.78
N THR A 643 -16.61 0.72 -34.37
CA THR A 643 -16.86 2.10 -33.97
C THR A 643 -17.95 2.14 -32.90
N VAL A 644 -17.65 2.80 -31.78
CA VAL A 644 -18.57 3.01 -30.66
C VAL A 644 -18.76 4.50 -30.40
N THR A 645 -19.93 4.87 -29.88
CA THR A 645 -20.20 6.25 -29.45
C THR A 645 -20.16 6.31 -27.93
N LYS A 646 -19.02 6.70 -27.37
CA LYS A 646 -18.83 6.82 -25.93
C LYS A 646 -19.44 8.11 -25.42
N THR A 647 -20.31 8.04 -24.42
CA THR A 647 -20.90 9.22 -23.78
C THR A 647 -20.82 9.11 -22.26
N PHE A 648 -20.23 10.10 -21.60
CA PHE A 648 -20.27 10.24 -20.14
C PHE A 648 -21.15 11.42 -19.77
N ILE A 649 -22.06 11.21 -18.83
CA ILE A 649 -22.89 12.28 -18.28
C ILE A 649 -22.78 12.26 -16.76
N GLY A 650 -22.58 13.42 -16.15
CA GLY A 650 -22.37 13.56 -14.72
C GLY A 650 -23.18 14.73 -14.17
N ARG A 651 -23.72 14.55 -12.97
CA ARG A 651 -24.43 15.59 -12.21
C ARG A 651 -23.89 15.62 -10.80
N ILE A 652 -23.63 16.82 -10.29
CA ILE A 652 -23.48 17.10 -8.86
C ILE A 652 -24.41 18.26 -8.57
N TRP A 653 -25.54 17.93 -7.94
CA TRP A 653 -26.53 18.90 -7.49
C TRP A 653 -27.03 19.76 -8.66
N GLY A 654 -26.86 21.08 -8.57
CA GLY A 654 -27.22 22.03 -9.60
C GLY A 654 -26.20 22.18 -10.73
N THR A 655 -25.26 21.25 -10.90
CA THR A 655 -24.30 21.28 -12.03
C THR A 655 -24.37 19.98 -12.81
N TYR A 656 -24.38 20.10 -14.14
CA TYR A 656 -24.47 18.98 -15.07
C TYR A 656 -23.43 19.10 -16.18
N LEU A 657 -22.81 17.98 -16.54
CA LEU A 657 -21.80 17.87 -17.59
C LEU A 657 -22.07 16.64 -18.45
N ALA A 658 -21.92 16.78 -19.76
CA ALA A 658 -22.02 15.69 -20.71
C ALA A 658 -20.90 15.76 -21.75
N LEU A 659 -20.19 14.65 -21.95
CA LEU A 659 -19.11 14.50 -22.92
C LEU A 659 -19.45 13.35 -23.86
N ARG A 660 -19.22 13.52 -25.16
CA ARG A 660 -19.42 12.48 -26.18
C ARG A 660 -18.23 12.43 -27.13
N GLN A 661 -17.79 11.21 -27.42
CA GLN A 661 -16.72 10.93 -28.36
C GLN A 661 -17.07 9.71 -29.21
N MET A 662 -16.87 9.80 -30.53
CA MET A 662 -16.88 8.62 -31.39
C MET A 662 -15.49 7.96 -31.31
N GLN A 663 -15.43 6.67 -31.00
CA GLN A 663 -14.19 5.93 -30.84
C GLN A 663 -14.15 4.74 -31.80
N THR A 664 -12.98 4.46 -32.37
CA THR A 664 -12.70 3.25 -33.14
C THR A 664 -11.84 2.33 -32.30
N HIS A 665 -12.33 1.12 -32.04
CA HIS A 665 -11.65 0.08 -31.28
C HIS A 665 -11.13 -0.96 -32.27
N THR A 666 -9.82 -0.99 -32.49
CA THR A 666 -9.14 -1.92 -33.39
C THR A 666 -8.61 -3.10 -32.59
N ARG A 667 -9.16 -4.30 -32.83
CA ARG A 667 -8.76 -5.55 -32.15
C ARG A 667 -7.83 -6.37 -33.02
N GLN A 668 -6.65 -6.69 -32.50
CA GLN A 668 -5.61 -7.44 -33.21
C GLN A 668 -4.98 -8.46 -32.27
N LYS A 669 -4.73 -9.68 -32.76
CA LYS A 669 -3.93 -10.66 -32.03
C LYS A 669 -2.44 -10.34 -32.13
N THR A 670 -1.77 -10.42 -31.00
CA THR A 670 -0.31 -10.38 -30.92
C THR A 670 0.29 -11.67 -31.49
N PRO A 671 1.61 -11.70 -31.78
CA PRO A 671 2.31 -12.93 -32.13
C PRO A 671 2.20 -14.05 -31.07
N SER A 672 1.89 -13.71 -29.81
CA SER A 672 1.63 -14.67 -28.72
C SER A 672 0.19 -15.21 -28.70
N GLY A 673 -0.70 -14.71 -29.58
CA GLY A 673 -2.11 -15.11 -29.66
C GLY A 673 -3.06 -14.30 -28.77
N ASP A 674 -2.56 -13.29 -28.05
CA ASP A 674 -3.36 -12.43 -27.16
C ASP A 674 -4.10 -11.37 -27.97
N LEU A 675 -5.39 -11.17 -27.72
CA LEU A 675 -6.16 -10.10 -28.36
C LEU A 675 -5.88 -8.76 -27.66
N VAL A 676 -5.33 -7.79 -28.40
CA VAL A 676 -5.09 -6.42 -27.93
C VAL A 676 -6.06 -5.47 -28.61
N VAL A 677 -6.66 -4.56 -27.83
CA VAL A 677 -7.56 -3.53 -28.34
C VAL A 677 -6.82 -2.20 -28.33
N LYS A 678 -6.69 -1.56 -29.49
CA LYS A 678 -6.21 -0.18 -29.60
C LYS A 678 -7.39 0.75 -29.83
N LYS A 679 -7.48 1.83 -29.05
CA LYS A 679 -8.53 2.84 -29.18
C LYS A 679 -8.00 4.07 -29.92
N SER A 680 -8.82 4.66 -30.76
CA SER A 680 -8.64 6.01 -31.32
C SER A 680 -9.97 6.75 -31.26
N GLY A 681 -9.95 8.05 -31.01
CA GLY A 681 -11.13 8.88 -30.84
C GLY A 681 -11.17 10.04 -31.84
N ALA A 682 -12.39 10.40 -32.24
CA ALA A 682 -12.67 11.65 -32.91
C ALA A 682 -12.76 12.82 -31.91
N ASP A 683 -13.05 14.02 -32.42
CA ASP A 683 -13.28 15.20 -31.59
C ASP A 683 -14.40 14.98 -30.56
N VAL A 684 -14.20 15.54 -29.37
CA VAL A 684 -15.18 15.48 -28.29
C VAL A 684 -16.22 16.57 -28.47
N SER A 685 -17.48 16.25 -28.19
CA SER A 685 -18.54 17.24 -28.00
C SER A 685 -18.93 17.29 -26.53
N ALA A 686 -19.19 18.50 -26.03
CA ALA A 686 -19.47 18.75 -24.63
C ALA A 686 -20.72 19.64 -24.43
N ARG A 687 -21.45 19.38 -23.35
CA ARG A 687 -22.56 20.20 -22.86
C ARG A 687 -22.37 20.41 -21.35
N ARG A 688 -22.51 21.65 -20.88
CA ARG A 688 -22.53 22.00 -19.46
C ARG A 688 -23.77 22.82 -19.16
N GLU A 689 -24.51 22.42 -18.13
CA GLU A 689 -25.71 23.10 -17.68
C GLU A 689 -25.63 23.35 -16.18
N GLU A 690 -26.23 24.46 -15.73
CA GLU A 690 -26.24 24.86 -14.34
C GLU A 690 -27.64 25.27 -13.91
N TRP A 691 -27.97 24.94 -12.67
CA TRP A 691 -29.24 25.27 -12.03
C TRP A 691 -29.19 26.66 -11.41
N GLU A 692 -30.20 27.47 -11.71
CA GLU A 692 -30.47 28.73 -11.02
C GLU A 692 -31.92 28.73 -10.53
N SER A 693 -32.84 29.28 -11.32
CA SER A 693 -34.29 29.14 -11.15
C SER A 693 -34.87 28.07 -12.09
N GLY A 694 -34.01 27.19 -12.59
CA GLY A 694 -34.19 26.29 -13.72
C GLY A 694 -32.84 25.91 -14.32
N TRP A 695 -32.76 24.80 -15.06
CA TRP A 695 -31.55 24.41 -15.78
C TRP A 695 -31.29 25.39 -16.93
N LYS A 696 -30.06 25.88 -17.03
CA LYS A 696 -29.61 26.76 -18.10
C LYS A 696 -28.33 26.22 -18.73
N GLU A 697 -28.27 26.29 -20.05
CA GLU A 697 -27.08 25.94 -20.81
C GLU A 697 -25.98 26.98 -20.61
N ARG A 698 -24.78 26.51 -20.25
CA ARG A 698 -23.59 27.34 -20.09
C ARG A 698 -22.59 27.11 -21.22
N TYR A 699 -22.42 25.86 -21.63
CA TYR A 699 -21.62 25.51 -22.81
C TYR A 699 -22.32 24.45 -23.65
N LEU A 700 -22.21 24.61 -24.97
CA LEU A 700 -22.59 23.63 -25.97
C LEU A 700 -21.56 23.70 -27.10
N VAL A 701 -20.60 22.77 -27.09
CA VAL A 701 -19.39 22.87 -27.92
C VAL A 701 -19.12 21.54 -28.61
N GLY A 702 -18.76 21.57 -29.90
CA GLY A 702 -18.48 20.40 -30.73
C GLY A 702 -19.64 20.03 -31.66
N GLU A 703 -19.33 19.35 -32.77
CA GLU A 703 -20.26 19.06 -33.87
C GLU A 703 -21.49 18.26 -33.41
N ALA A 704 -21.29 17.38 -32.43
CA ALA A 704 -22.29 16.46 -31.90
C ALA A 704 -22.93 16.94 -30.59
N ALA A 705 -22.70 18.19 -30.17
CA ALA A 705 -23.17 18.71 -28.89
C ALA A 705 -24.71 18.80 -28.80
N GLY A 706 -25.37 19.12 -29.93
CA GLY A 706 -26.83 19.25 -30.00
C GLY A 706 -27.61 17.96 -29.70
N VAL A 707 -26.96 16.79 -29.77
CA VAL A 707 -27.59 15.49 -29.46
C VAL A 707 -27.17 14.92 -28.10
N LEU A 708 -26.40 15.68 -27.31
CA LEU A 708 -26.12 15.34 -25.92
C LEU A 708 -27.38 15.53 -25.06
N PRO A 709 -27.67 14.61 -24.12
CA PRO A 709 -28.79 14.75 -23.22
C PRO A 709 -28.76 16.09 -22.46
N SER A 710 -29.92 16.62 -22.13
CA SER A 710 -30.08 17.93 -21.46
C SER A 710 -30.96 17.81 -20.23
N MET A 711 -30.51 18.37 -19.11
CA MET A 711 -31.28 18.47 -17.88
C MET A 711 -32.45 19.46 -18.01
N VAL A 712 -32.43 20.37 -18.98
CA VAL A 712 -33.56 21.27 -19.29
C VAL A 712 -34.82 20.49 -19.64
N VAL A 713 -34.66 19.33 -20.29
CA VAL A 713 -35.77 18.43 -20.63
C VAL A 713 -36.17 17.56 -19.42
N GLY A 714 -35.23 17.30 -18.51
CA GLY A 714 -35.37 16.37 -17.39
C GLY A 714 -35.17 14.91 -17.80
N PHE A 715 -34.91 14.05 -16.81
CA PHE A 715 -34.72 12.62 -17.00
C PHE A 715 -35.76 11.82 -16.21
N ASP A 716 -36.44 10.89 -16.87
CA ASP A 716 -37.48 10.08 -16.23
C ASP A 716 -36.89 9.15 -15.17
N GLY A 717 -37.48 9.17 -13.98
CA GLY A 717 -37.06 8.33 -12.86
C GLY A 717 -35.70 8.71 -12.25
N GLU A 718 -35.17 9.88 -12.58
CA GLU A 718 -33.91 10.38 -12.02
C GLU A 718 -33.92 10.31 -10.48
N GLY A 719 -32.89 9.72 -9.90
CA GLY A 719 -32.77 9.59 -8.46
C GLY A 719 -33.70 8.55 -7.81
N VAL A 720 -34.34 7.67 -8.60
CA VAL A 720 -35.20 6.60 -8.08
C VAL A 720 -34.81 5.24 -8.70
N GLY A 721 -35.07 4.15 -7.97
CA GLY A 721 -34.90 2.78 -8.48
C GLY A 721 -33.49 2.50 -8.97
N SER A 722 -33.37 2.03 -10.21
CA SER A 722 -32.11 1.63 -10.85
C SER A 722 -31.04 2.73 -10.86
N TRP A 723 -31.42 4.01 -10.85
CA TRP A 723 -30.46 5.12 -10.76
C TRP A 723 -29.60 5.07 -9.50
N LYS A 724 -30.12 4.49 -8.40
CA LYS A 724 -29.40 4.41 -7.12
C LYS A 724 -28.37 3.28 -7.06
N VAL A 725 -28.29 2.41 -8.07
CA VAL A 725 -27.54 1.17 -8.02
C VAL A 725 -26.44 1.17 -9.09
N PRO A 726 -25.15 1.33 -8.71
CA PRO A 726 -24.05 1.22 -9.66
C PRO A 726 -24.05 -0.14 -10.39
N GLY A 727 -23.88 -0.09 -11.71
CA GLY A 727 -23.91 -1.24 -12.61
C GLY A 727 -25.26 -1.48 -13.29
N GLU A 728 -26.35 -0.94 -12.75
CA GLU A 728 -27.67 -1.04 -13.38
C GLU A 728 -27.78 -0.16 -14.62
N LYS A 729 -28.72 -0.52 -15.51
CA LYS A 729 -29.00 0.23 -16.74
C LYS A 729 -30.18 1.17 -16.55
N VAL A 730 -30.06 2.39 -17.06
CA VAL A 730 -31.11 3.43 -17.04
C VAL A 730 -31.34 3.97 -18.45
N GLN A 731 -32.55 4.48 -18.69
CA GLN A 731 -32.90 5.14 -19.94
C GLN A 731 -32.81 6.65 -19.77
N VAL A 732 -32.02 7.31 -20.61
CA VAL A 732 -31.91 8.76 -20.66
C VAL A 732 -32.18 9.18 -22.09
N GLN A 733 -33.32 9.86 -22.30
CA GLN A 733 -33.75 10.38 -23.61
C GLN A 733 -33.67 9.32 -24.74
N GLY A 734 -34.15 8.11 -24.47
CA GLY A 734 -34.20 7.00 -25.43
C GLY A 734 -32.88 6.25 -25.66
N LYS A 735 -31.84 6.54 -24.87
CA LYS A 735 -30.57 5.81 -24.89
C LYS A 735 -30.32 5.12 -23.56
N THR A 736 -29.70 3.95 -23.64
CA THR A 736 -29.31 3.17 -22.46
C THR A 736 -27.97 3.64 -21.92
N TYR A 737 -27.92 3.88 -20.61
CA TYR A 737 -26.70 4.20 -19.88
C TYR A 737 -26.52 3.26 -18.70
N ILE A 738 -25.27 3.05 -18.29
CA ILE A 738 -24.88 2.29 -17.11
C ILE A 738 -24.62 3.29 -15.98
N VAL A 739 -25.22 3.06 -14.82
CA VAL A 739 -24.94 3.85 -13.62
C VAL A 739 -23.54 3.52 -13.13
N ARG A 740 -22.62 4.49 -13.15
CA ARG A 740 -21.25 4.30 -12.67
C ARG A 740 -21.07 4.73 -11.22
N ALA A 741 -21.71 5.83 -10.84
CA ALA A 741 -21.72 6.30 -9.47
C ALA A 741 -23.05 7.00 -9.16
N PHE A 742 -23.45 6.93 -7.89
CA PHE A 742 -24.64 7.60 -7.36
C PHE A 742 -24.42 7.99 -5.88
N GLU A 743 -24.84 9.19 -5.51
CA GLU A 743 -24.90 9.71 -4.14
C GLU A 743 -26.12 10.66 -4.02
N GLN A 744 -26.82 10.58 -2.88
CA GLN A 744 -27.94 11.47 -2.58
C GLN A 744 -27.83 11.95 -1.13
N ILE A 745 -28.05 13.24 -0.92
CA ILE A 745 -28.08 13.89 0.38
C ILE A 745 -29.49 14.43 0.63
N GLU A 746 -30.11 14.00 1.73
CA GLU A 746 -31.53 14.23 2.06
C GLU A 746 -31.79 15.32 3.10
#